data_AF-A0A2K8XDA0-F1
#
_entry.id   AF-A0A2K8XDA0-F1
#
_cell.length_a   1.000
_cell.length_b   1.000
_cell.length_c   1.000
_cell.angle_alpha   90.00
_cell.angle_beta   90.00
_cell.angle_gamma   90.00
#
_symmetry.space_group_name_H-M   'P 1'
#
loop_
_entity.id
_entity.type
_entity.pdbx_description
1 polymer ?
#
loop_
_entity_poly.entity_id
_entity_poly.type
_entity_poly.pdbx_seq_one_letter_code
_entity_poly.pdbx_strand_id
1 'polypeptide(L)'
;MELIQNNPYRIAGILSNATAKELEKQRGKIRAFAKVGKKINSEYDFQDLNSITRTEDSINKAFSNIEQNQDKVNYALFWFLNVNPFDNTAIDYLKNGDKEKAIEIWDKVTQNKDVNSKNFSAFNNLGTFKLLSKNQDEIKKGIEAKIKLIESGYFENFVHSVADETFTIDNKKQIEKLVDELLTQFKNQYSSSETLQLFSNCNGSTRNYLSKKFTEEPLHNIESQISRSKNKRKDNKIDAYQFGLNLAANCKDDLVTLQSLLGITDLKYKTIADQLANEIMQCGIDYFNESQENDSNKDYLKQAQELNKTALSIAVGSLIQDRAKDHISTLEEMKDNSLSQAVELLQSVKDAYETNEAKIRQQIKDLMENDAEIKFGLKTINQTAVDDNIKNSINWKEVNNLLNAVLDSSSLGKIKESSNNKLKAEFIELAKWLKENSSSNSVITRIINDYKKIPPKLTFKVTSSEITNTDNQPLYIKFVRYIGLNLNIKVENPTSVNFYLKYINPDGSIKRNSKISPIGYSQSTTKEINNDSKTIELPGWGNSDECTYKIGEHRIEVYVDEYLIHSKKYVVELAPSERLQKEISSAEKKLRQINQTNYLENEIRFARNEMSEIQKFKLFRGSSEKQEQIQSQQKKIDQLTEKSKIEKRRNIKSQEEKIYKLKMELSAAKY
;
A
#
# COMPACT_ATOMS: atom_id res chain seq x y z
N MET A 1 3.28 -28.81 -41.73
CA MET A 1 4.53 -28.40 -42.39
C MET A 1 4.33 -28.46 -43.91
N GLU A 2 3.88 -27.35 -44.51
CA GLU A 2 3.56 -27.28 -45.94
C GLU A 2 4.78 -27.48 -46.84
N LEU A 3 5.97 -27.05 -46.39
CA LEU A 3 7.24 -27.22 -47.12
C LEU A 3 7.60 -28.69 -47.41
N ILE A 4 7.08 -29.63 -46.62
CA ILE A 4 7.28 -31.06 -46.79
C ILE A 4 6.06 -31.69 -47.48
N GLN A 5 4.84 -31.31 -47.06
CA GLN A 5 3.60 -31.85 -47.60
C GLN A 5 3.42 -31.48 -49.08
N ASN A 6 3.76 -30.27 -49.48
CA ASN A 6 3.68 -29.77 -50.86
C ASN A 6 5.06 -29.56 -51.47
N ASN A 7 6.04 -30.35 -51.02
CA ASN A 7 7.39 -30.26 -51.55
C ASN A 7 7.43 -30.58 -53.06
N PRO A 8 8.12 -29.80 -53.90
CA PRO A 8 8.24 -30.06 -55.33
C PRO A 8 8.75 -31.47 -55.69
N TYR A 9 9.72 -32.00 -54.95
CA TYR A 9 10.23 -33.35 -55.18
C TYR A 9 9.18 -34.43 -54.88
N ARG A 10 8.36 -34.21 -53.85
CA ARG A 10 7.20 -35.05 -53.53
C ARG A 10 6.13 -35.00 -54.63
N ILE A 11 5.78 -33.79 -55.09
CA ILE A 11 4.80 -33.60 -56.16
C ILE A 11 5.29 -34.30 -57.44
N ALA A 12 6.57 -34.14 -57.80
CA ALA A 12 7.20 -34.83 -58.91
C ALA A 12 7.32 -36.35 -58.67
N GLY A 13 7.25 -36.81 -57.42
CA GLY A 13 7.28 -38.22 -57.05
C GLY A 13 8.68 -38.83 -57.16
N ILE A 14 9.69 -38.09 -56.71
CA ILE A 14 11.12 -38.44 -56.75
C ILE A 14 11.80 -38.05 -55.43
N LEU A 15 13.03 -38.54 -55.23
CA LEU A 15 13.92 -38.08 -54.15
C LEU A 15 14.69 -36.82 -54.56
N SER A 16 15.22 -36.09 -53.58
CA SER A 16 15.86 -34.78 -53.83
C SER A 16 17.15 -34.88 -54.65
N ASN A 17 17.83 -36.03 -54.59
CA ASN A 17 19.06 -36.32 -55.33
C ASN A 17 18.81 -37.15 -56.61
N ALA A 18 17.60 -37.11 -57.17
CA ALA A 18 17.31 -37.79 -58.43
C ALA A 18 18.18 -37.23 -59.56
N THR A 19 18.75 -38.13 -60.36
CA THR A 19 19.58 -37.77 -61.51
C THR A 19 18.76 -37.06 -62.59
N ALA A 20 19.41 -36.28 -63.46
CA ALA A 20 18.74 -35.63 -64.60
C ALA A 20 17.98 -36.64 -65.48
N LYS A 21 18.50 -37.87 -65.62
CA LYS A 21 17.84 -38.96 -66.34
C LYS A 21 16.56 -39.42 -65.64
N GLU A 22 16.56 -39.53 -64.32
CA GLU A 22 15.37 -39.90 -63.54
C GLU A 22 14.32 -38.80 -63.54
N LEU A 23 14.75 -37.54 -63.43
CA LEU A 23 13.91 -36.35 -63.58
C LEU A 23 13.17 -36.35 -64.93
N GLU A 24 13.90 -36.52 -66.04
CA GLU A 24 13.29 -36.56 -67.38
C GLU A 24 12.41 -37.79 -67.61
N LYS A 25 12.83 -38.96 -67.12
CA LYS A 25 12.01 -40.19 -67.16
C LYS A 25 10.69 -39.98 -66.42
N GLN A 26 10.75 -39.40 -65.23
CA GLN A 26 9.56 -39.15 -64.42
C GLN A 26 8.67 -38.08 -65.06
N ARG A 27 9.25 -37.00 -65.60
CA ARG A 27 8.53 -35.97 -66.37
C ARG A 27 7.80 -36.58 -67.57
N GLY A 28 8.45 -37.48 -68.31
CA GLY A 28 7.85 -38.23 -69.41
C GLY A 28 6.72 -39.15 -68.97
N LYS A 29 6.92 -39.93 -67.90
CA LYS A 29 5.90 -40.80 -67.31
C LYS A 29 4.67 -40.01 -66.89
N ILE A 30 4.87 -38.89 -66.19
CA ILE A 30 3.78 -38.04 -65.72
C ILE A 30 2.98 -37.45 -66.90
N ARG A 31 3.66 -36.90 -67.91
CA ARG A 31 2.99 -36.39 -69.13
C ARG A 31 2.18 -37.46 -69.85
N ALA A 32 2.70 -38.69 -69.93
CA ALA A 32 1.99 -39.80 -70.55
C ALA A 32 0.73 -40.22 -69.76
N PHE A 33 0.81 -40.26 -68.43
CA PHE A 33 -0.32 -40.60 -67.55
C PHE A 33 -1.41 -39.50 -67.56
N ALA A 34 -1.00 -38.23 -67.58
CA ALA A 34 -1.92 -37.10 -67.69
C ALA A 34 -2.74 -37.14 -69.00
N LYS A 35 -2.10 -37.46 -70.13
CA LYS A 35 -2.77 -37.60 -71.45
C LYS A 35 -3.89 -38.65 -71.48
N VAL A 36 -3.83 -39.67 -70.64
CA VAL A 36 -4.81 -40.77 -70.58
C VAL A 36 -5.72 -40.69 -69.34
N GLY A 37 -5.73 -39.56 -68.62
CA GLY A 37 -6.61 -39.33 -67.47
C GLY A 37 -6.35 -40.23 -66.27
N LYS A 38 -5.17 -40.85 -66.15
CA LYS A 38 -4.82 -41.74 -65.02
C LYS A 38 -4.20 -40.95 -63.87
N LYS A 39 -4.58 -41.28 -62.63
CA LYS A 39 -3.93 -40.76 -61.42
C LYS A 39 -2.48 -41.23 -61.32
N ILE A 40 -1.61 -40.34 -60.87
CA ILE A 40 -0.18 -40.59 -60.70
C ILE A 40 0.08 -40.91 -59.23
N ASN A 41 0.43 -42.17 -58.96
CA ASN A 41 0.88 -42.62 -57.65
C ASN A 41 2.40 -42.69 -57.64
N SER A 42 3.03 -42.23 -56.57
CA SER A 42 4.47 -42.38 -56.33
C SER A 42 4.70 -43.35 -55.18
N GLU A 43 5.78 -44.13 -55.26
CA GLU A 43 6.24 -44.95 -54.12
C GLU A 43 6.73 -44.09 -52.94
N TYR A 44 7.02 -42.81 -53.18
CA TYR A 44 7.43 -41.85 -52.15
C TYR A 44 6.24 -41.10 -51.51
N ASP A 45 5.01 -41.53 -51.81
CA ASP A 45 3.81 -41.10 -51.09
C ASP A 45 3.68 -41.86 -49.76
N PHE A 46 4.61 -41.60 -48.84
CA PHE A 46 4.67 -42.29 -47.55
C PHE A 46 3.37 -42.14 -46.76
N GLN A 47 2.99 -43.20 -46.03
CA GLN A 47 1.68 -43.28 -45.34
C GLN A 47 1.46 -42.19 -44.29
N ASP A 48 2.53 -41.69 -43.65
CA ASP A 48 2.47 -40.62 -42.65
C ASP A 48 2.28 -39.21 -43.24
N LEU A 49 2.22 -39.08 -44.57
CA LEU A 49 1.95 -37.83 -45.24
C LEU A 49 0.49 -37.72 -45.66
N ASN A 50 -0.03 -36.49 -45.71
CA ASN A 50 -1.41 -36.26 -46.14
C ASN A 50 -1.60 -36.68 -47.61
N SER A 51 -2.81 -37.07 -48.00
CA SER A 51 -3.09 -37.37 -49.41
C SER A 51 -2.71 -36.22 -50.32
N ILE A 52 -1.99 -36.51 -51.42
CA ILE A 52 -1.54 -35.50 -52.38
C ILE A 52 -2.36 -35.59 -53.67
N THR A 53 -2.80 -34.44 -54.17
CA THR A 53 -3.47 -34.35 -55.47
C THR A 53 -2.49 -33.79 -56.49
N ARG A 54 -2.20 -34.58 -57.52
CA ARG A 54 -1.31 -34.18 -58.62
C ARG A 54 -2.14 -33.78 -59.83
N THR A 55 -2.14 -32.49 -60.14
CA THR A 55 -2.65 -31.92 -61.40
C THR A 55 -1.48 -31.63 -62.34
N GLU A 56 -1.75 -31.54 -63.64
CA GLU A 56 -0.73 -31.14 -64.63
C GLU A 56 -0.05 -29.82 -64.26
N ASP A 57 -0.83 -28.83 -63.83
CA ASP A 57 -0.30 -27.53 -63.37
C ASP A 57 0.60 -27.66 -62.14
N SER A 58 0.18 -28.42 -61.12
CA SER A 58 0.96 -28.62 -59.89
C SER A 58 2.31 -29.29 -60.17
N ILE A 59 2.33 -30.23 -61.12
CA ILE A 59 3.52 -30.96 -61.53
C ILE A 59 4.46 -30.05 -62.33
N ASN A 60 3.93 -29.32 -63.31
CA ASN A 60 4.74 -28.39 -64.12
C ASN A 60 5.36 -27.32 -63.22
N LYS A 61 4.59 -26.79 -62.27
CA LYS A 61 5.09 -25.87 -61.24
C LYS A 61 6.16 -26.51 -60.36
N ALA A 62 5.97 -27.75 -59.92
CA ALA A 62 6.96 -28.47 -59.13
C ALA A 62 8.29 -28.63 -59.89
N PHE A 63 8.26 -29.02 -61.17
CA PHE A 63 9.48 -29.12 -61.98
C PHE A 63 10.16 -27.77 -62.21
N SER A 64 9.39 -26.69 -62.42
CA SER A 64 9.95 -25.34 -62.55
C SER A 64 10.60 -24.87 -61.24
N ASN A 65 9.99 -25.18 -60.09
CA ASN A 65 10.54 -24.86 -58.77
C ASN A 65 11.87 -25.57 -58.46
N ILE A 66 12.18 -26.71 -59.10
CA ILE A 66 13.44 -27.46 -58.92
C ILE A 66 14.36 -27.35 -60.13
N GLU A 67 14.25 -26.28 -60.91
CA GLU A 67 15.11 -26.03 -62.07
C GLU A 67 16.42 -25.35 -61.66
N GLN A 68 16.33 -24.29 -60.84
CA GLN A 68 17.49 -23.51 -60.38
C GLN A 68 18.22 -24.23 -59.23
N ASN A 69 19.56 -24.20 -59.25
CA ASN A 69 20.38 -24.91 -58.26
C ASN A 69 20.11 -24.46 -56.81
N GLN A 70 19.95 -23.16 -56.58
CA GLN A 70 19.61 -22.65 -55.25
C GLN A 70 18.26 -23.20 -54.76
N ASP A 71 17.24 -23.25 -55.63
CA ASP A 71 15.92 -23.74 -55.26
C ASP A 71 15.89 -25.24 -55.03
N LYS A 72 16.64 -26.01 -55.83
CA LYS A 72 16.88 -27.44 -55.58
C LYS A 72 17.38 -27.67 -54.15
N VAL A 73 18.41 -26.95 -53.72
CA VAL A 73 18.94 -27.07 -52.35
C VAL A 73 17.89 -26.71 -51.30
N ASN A 74 17.15 -25.61 -51.47
CA ASN A 74 16.13 -25.19 -50.50
C ASN A 74 15.04 -26.25 -50.34
N TYR A 75 14.48 -26.73 -51.45
CA TYR A 75 13.43 -27.75 -51.41
C TYR A 75 13.98 -29.11 -50.95
N ALA A 76 15.25 -29.43 -51.26
CA ALA A 76 15.89 -30.67 -50.83
C ALA A 76 16.08 -30.74 -49.32
N LEU A 77 16.34 -29.60 -48.67
CA LEU A 77 16.37 -29.50 -47.21
C LEU A 77 15.05 -29.85 -46.55
N PHE A 78 13.94 -29.95 -47.28
CA PHE A 78 12.63 -30.36 -46.78
C PHE A 78 12.12 -31.66 -47.41
N TRP A 79 13.01 -32.43 -48.05
CA TRP A 79 12.65 -33.71 -48.65
C TRP A 79 13.75 -34.76 -48.53
N PHE A 80 13.48 -36.02 -48.89
CA PHE A 80 14.36 -37.16 -48.61
C PHE A 80 15.38 -37.41 -49.72
N LEU A 81 16.58 -37.89 -49.34
CA LEU A 81 17.67 -38.27 -50.23
C LEU A 81 18.02 -39.75 -50.04
N ASN A 82 18.49 -40.42 -51.09
CA ASN A 82 19.08 -41.75 -51.02
C ASN A 82 20.52 -41.72 -51.51
N VAL A 83 21.47 -41.55 -50.58
CA VAL A 83 22.91 -41.44 -50.91
C VAL A 83 23.69 -42.70 -50.53
N ASN A 84 23.28 -43.36 -49.45
CA ASN A 84 24.01 -44.49 -48.88
C ASN A 84 23.08 -45.66 -48.49
N PRO A 85 23.62 -46.84 -48.15
CA PRO A 85 22.80 -48.00 -47.81
C PRO A 85 21.85 -47.81 -46.60
N PHE A 86 22.20 -46.93 -45.65
CA PHE A 86 21.32 -46.61 -44.52
C PHE A 86 20.08 -45.86 -45.00
N ASP A 87 20.25 -44.87 -45.88
CA ASP A 87 19.13 -44.13 -46.48
C ASP A 87 18.22 -45.06 -47.29
N ASN A 88 18.81 -45.92 -48.13
CA ASN A 88 18.03 -46.87 -48.92
C ASN A 88 17.16 -47.76 -48.03
N THR A 89 17.77 -48.34 -46.99
CA THR A 89 17.06 -49.22 -46.05
C THR A 89 15.96 -48.46 -45.30
N ALA A 90 16.25 -47.25 -44.80
CA ALA A 90 15.28 -46.43 -44.08
C ALA A 90 14.09 -46.00 -44.97
N ILE A 91 14.37 -45.61 -46.22
CA ILE A 91 13.34 -45.24 -47.19
C ILE A 91 12.46 -46.44 -47.55
N ASP A 92 13.01 -47.64 -47.69
CA ASP A 92 12.21 -48.84 -47.96
C ASP A 92 11.28 -49.17 -46.78
N TYR A 93 11.70 -48.96 -45.53
CA TYR A 93 10.79 -49.03 -44.37
C TYR A 93 9.70 -47.96 -44.43
N LEU A 94 10.00 -46.72 -44.82
CA LEU A 94 8.98 -45.66 -45.01
C LEU A 94 7.97 -46.02 -46.10
N LYS A 95 8.40 -46.62 -47.22
CA LYS A 95 7.50 -47.08 -48.29
C LYS A 95 6.51 -48.13 -47.77
N ASN A 96 6.96 -48.97 -46.83
CA ASN A 96 6.14 -50.02 -46.22
C ASN A 96 5.31 -49.53 -45.02
N GLY A 97 5.44 -48.27 -44.61
CA GLY A 97 4.70 -47.68 -43.50
C GLY A 97 5.32 -47.87 -42.11
N ASP A 98 6.55 -48.39 -42.02
CA ASP A 98 7.27 -48.57 -40.74
C ASP A 98 8.20 -47.38 -40.49
N LYS A 99 7.62 -46.29 -39.98
CA LYS A 99 8.38 -45.06 -39.67
C LYS A 99 9.34 -45.23 -38.51
N GLU A 100 8.98 -46.02 -37.50
CA GLU A 100 9.78 -46.21 -36.29
C GLU A 100 11.12 -46.82 -36.66
N LYS A 101 11.14 -47.82 -37.56
CA LYS A 101 12.38 -48.40 -38.07
C LYS A 101 13.20 -47.43 -38.92
N ALA A 102 12.56 -46.63 -39.78
CA ALA A 102 13.26 -45.63 -40.57
C ALA A 102 13.98 -44.60 -39.68
N ILE A 103 13.29 -44.10 -38.65
CA ILE A 103 13.87 -43.19 -37.65
C ILE A 103 15.01 -43.87 -36.89
N GLU A 104 14.82 -45.12 -36.43
CA GLU A 104 15.84 -45.89 -35.71
C GLU A 104 17.16 -46.00 -36.51
N ILE A 105 17.06 -46.23 -37.82
CA ILE A 105 18.22 -46.34 -38.72
C ILE A 105 18.95 -45.00 -38.83
N TRP A 106 18.24 -43.90 -39.05
CA TRP A 106 18.88 -42.58 -39.15
C TRP A 106 19.40 -42.08 -37.80
N ASP A 107 18.70 -42.31 -36.70
CA ASP A 107 19.14 -41.96 -35.34
C ASP A 107 20.47 -42.68 -35.01
N LYS A 108 20.62 -43.97 -35.36
CA LYS A 108 21.87 -44.73 -35.14
C LYS A 108 23.11 -44.10 -35.77
N VAL A 109 22.97 -43.34 -36.86
CA VAL A 109 24.09 -42.72 -37.58
C VAL A 109 24.22 -41.22 -37.34
N THR A 110 23.28 -40.59 -36.62
CA THR A 110 23.26 -39.14 -36.34
C THR A 110 23.31 -38.80 -34.85
N GLN A 111 22.73 -39.63 -33.97
CA GLN A 111 22.66 -39.37 -32.53
C GLN A 111 24.07 -39.35 -31.93
N ASN A 112 24.40 -38.24 -31.24
CA ASN A 112 25.71 -37.99 -30.61
C ASN A 112 26.91 -38.15 -31.56
N LYS A 113 26.70 -37.93 -32.87
CA LYS A 113 27.74 -38.01 -33.90
C LYS A 113 27.84 -36.69 -34.64
N ASP A 114 29.03 -36.34 -35.09
CA ASP A 114 29.23 -35.22 -35.98
C ASP A 114 28.84 -35.58 -37.42
N VAL A 115 28.47 -34.55 -38.18
CA VAL A 115 28.19 -34.68 -39.61
C VAL A 115 29.48 -35.01 -40.36
N ASN A 116 29.41 -36.00 -41.24
CA ASN A 116 30.51 -36.44 -42.09
C ASN A 116 29.99 -36.97 -43.44
N SER A 117 30.91 -37.31 -44.34
CA SER A 117 30.59 -37.78 -45.70
C SER A 117 29.73 -39.05 -45.76
N LYS A 118 29.65 -39.83 -44.66
CA LYS A 118 28.85 -41.06 -44.61
C LYS A 118 27.45 -40.87 -44.02
N ASN A 119 27.17 -39.76 -43.34
CA ASN A 119 25.90 -39.57 -42.63
C ASN A 119 25.19 -38.22 -42.90
N PHE A 120 25.75 -37.32 -43.73
CA PHE A 120 25.13 -36.01 -44.01
C PHE A 120 23.68 -36.13 -44.52
N SER A 121 23.39 -37.10 -45.38
CA SER A 121 22.05 -37.36 -45.90
C SER A 121 21.09 -37.85 -44.81
N ALA A 122 21.58 -38.63 -43.84
CA ALA A 122 20.80 -39.09 -42.70
C ALA A 122 20.40 -37.93 -41.77
N PHE A 123 21.26 -36.93 -41.57
CA PHE A 123 20.89 -35.69 -40.84
C PHE A 123 19.75 -34.95 -41.55
N ASN A 124 19.82 -34.83 -42.88
CA ASN A 124 18.73 -34.23 -43.64
C ASN A 124 17.45 -35.07 -43.51
N ASN A 125 17.51 -36.36 -43.77
CA ASN A 125 16.34 -37.23 -43.80
C ASN A 125 15.64 -37.31 -42.44
N LEU A 126 16.41 -37.52 -41.36
CA LEU A 126 15.91 -37.47 -40.00
C LEU A 126 15.29 -36.12 -39.69
N GLY A 127 15.97 -35.02 -40.04
CA GLY A 127 15.46 -33.67 -39.86
C GLY A 127 14.12 -33.45 -40.55
N THR A 128 14.00 -33.88 -41.82
CA THR A 128 12.75 -33.80 -42.59
C THR A 128 11.64 -34.56 -41.88
N PHE A 129 11.91 -35.79 -41.44
CA PHE A 129 10.89 -36.61 -40.77
C PHE A 129 10.44 -35.98 -39.45
N LYS A 130 11.39 -35.56 -38.60
CA LYS A 130 11.12 -34.98 -37.29
C LYS A 130 10.31 -33.67 -37.37
N LEU A 131 10.53 -32.87 -38.42
CA LEU A 131 9.76 -31.66 -38.73
C LEU A 131 8.29 -31.93 -39.12
N LEU A 132 7.91 -33.16 -39.48
CA LEU A 132 6.52 -33.55 -39.72
C LEU A 132 5.74 -33.81 -38.41
N SER A 133 6.44 -33.98 -37.29
CA SER A 133 5.82 -34.26 -36.00
C SER A 133 4.98 -33.08 -35.50
N LYS A 134 3.97 -33.37 -34.67
CA LYS A 134 3.25 -32.37 -33.88
C LYS A 134 3.87 -32.15 -32.49
N ASN A 135 4.86 -32.96 -32.11
CA ASN A 135 5.57 -32.85 -30.84
C ASN A 135 6.71 -31.82 -30.96
N GLN A 136 6.70 -30.80 -30.08
CA GLN A 136 7.71 -29.74 -30.06
C GLN A 136 9.15 -30.25 -29.87
N ASP A 137 9.37 -31.29 -29.04
CA ASP A 137 10.70 -31.87 -28.83
C ASP A 137 11.23 -32.54 -30.10
N GLU A 138 10.35 -33.16 -30.88
CA GLU A 138 10.71 -33.78 -32.15
C GLU A 138 11.00 -32.71 -33.20
N ILE A 139 10.16 -31.67 -33.31
CA ILE A 139 10.41 -30.51 -34.18
C ILE A 139 11.77 -29.88 -33.85
N LYS A 140 12.06 -29.68 -32.56
CA LYS A 140 13.33 -29.14 -32.06
C LYS A 140 14.53 -29.97 -32.52
N LYS A 141 14.47 -31.30 -32.36
CA LYS A 141 15.52 -32.21 -32.88
C LYS A 141 15.64 -32.11 -34.40
N GLY A 142 14.52 -31.96 -35.10
CA GLY A 142 14.50 -31.81 -36.56
C GLY A 142 15.23 -30.55 -37.01
N ILE A 143 14.92 -29.40 -36.40
CA ILE A 143 15.59 -28.12 -36.62
C ILE A 143 17.09 -28.22 -36.32
N GLU A 144 17.44 -28.83 -35.18
CA GLU A 144 18.83 -29.04 -34.77
C GLU A 144 19.61 -29.86 -35.81
N ALA A 145 19.04 -30.95 -36.32
CA ALA A 145 19.67 -31.78 -37.34
C ALA A 145 19.92 -31.02 -38.65
N LYS A 146 18.97 -30.18 -39.09
CA LYS A 146 19.13 -29.34 -40.29
C LYS A 146 20.23 -28.30 -40.13
N ILE A 147 20.24 -27.59 -39.00
CA ILE A 147 21.23 -26.55 -38.74
C ILE A 147 22.62 -27.17 -38.61
N LYS A 148 22.76 -28.29 -37.88
CA LYS A 148 24.03 -29.05 -37.79
C LYS A 148 24.55 -29.46 -39.16
N LEU A 149 23.67 -29.91 -40.05
CA LEU A 149 24.04 -30.24 -41.43
C LEU A 149 24.61 -29.02 -42.16
N ILE A 150 23.89 -27.89 -42.17
CA ILE A 150 24.29 -26.68 -42.91
C ILE A 150 25.58 -26.06 -42.33
N GLU A 151 25.78 -26.14 -41.03
CA GLU A 151 26.99 -25.63 -40.36
C GLU A 151 28.22 -26.50 -40.56
N SER A 152 28.02 -27.77 -40.91
CA SER A 152 29.13 -28.70 -41.10
C SER A 152 29.93 -28.41 -42.36
N GLY A 153 31.21 -28.78 -42.34
CA GLY A 153 32.06 -28.81 -43.55
C GLY A 153 31.60 -29.83 -44.61
N TYR A 154 30.58 -30.64 -44.32
CA TYR A 154 30.02 -31.64 -45.24
C TYR A 154 28.68 -31.19 -45.83
N PHE A 155 28.25 -29.95 -45.58
CA PHE A 155 27.10 -29.40 -46.29
C PHE A 155 27.35 -29.29 -47.80
N GLU A 156 28.59 -29.08 -48.21
CA GLU A 156 29.00 -29.11 -49.62
C GLU A 156 28.66 -30.46 -50.27
N ASN A 157 28.90 -31.59 -49.59
CA ASN A 157 28.49 -32.91 -50.09
C ASN A 157 26.97 -33.03 -50.27
N PHE A 158 26.19 -32.42 -49.37
CA PHE A 158 24.74 -32.35 -49.52
C PHE A 158 24.36 -31.55 -50.77
N VAL A 159 24.95 -30.36 -50.93
CA VAL A 159 24.70 -29.46 -52.07
C VAL A 159 25.00 -30.16 -53.39
N HIS A 160 26.18 -30.78 -53.52
CA HIS A 160 26.58 -31.49 -54.75
C HIS A 160 25.77 -32.76 -55.01
N SER A 161 25.11 -33.33 -53.99
CA SER A 161 24.21 -34.46 -54.19
C SER A 161 22.87 -34.07 -54.83
N VAL A 162 22.47 -32.78 -54.77
CA VAL A 162 21.15 -32.32 -55.24
C VAL A 162 21.21 -31.24 -56.31
N ALA A 163 22.32 -30.51 -56.38
CA ALA A 163 22.61 -29.47 -57.36
C ALA A 163 23.86 -29.83 -58.18
N ASP A 164 24.20 -28.98 -59.14
CA ASP A 164 25.43 -29.12 -59.93
C ASP A 164 26.69 -29.11 -59.05
N GLU A 165 27.70 -29.92 -59.39
CA GLU A 165 28.97 -30.02 -58.64
C GLU A 165 29.74 -28.70 -58.59
N THR A 166 29.51 -27.77 -59.54
CA THR A 166 30.13 -26.44 -59.55
C THR A 166 29.38 -25.42 -58.69
N PHE A 167 28.21 -25.75 -58.14
CA PHE A 167 27.40 -24.84 -57.34
C PHE A 167 27.99 -24.70 -55.93
N THR A 168 28.20 -23.46 -55.51
CA THR A 168 28.67 -23.11 -54.17
C THR A 168 27.58 -22.34 -53.42
N ILE A 169 27.56 -22.47 -52.10
CA ILE A 169 26.53 -21.87 -51.26
C ILE A 169 27.13 -21.16 -50.06
N ASP A 170 26.50 -20.06 -49.65
CA ASP A 170 26.82 -19.37 -48.40
C ASP A 170 26.02 -20.00 -47.27
N ASN A 171 26.69 -20.82 -46.44
CA ASN A 171 26.05 -21.55 -45.35
C ASN A 171 25.30 -20.61 -44.38
N LYS A 172 25.82 -19.40 -44.12
CA LYS A 172 25.17 -18.45 -43.22
C LYS A 172 23.85 -17.97 -43.82
N LYS A 173 23.86 -17.54 -45.07
CA LYS A 173 22.62 -17.14 -45.78
C LYS A 173 21.64 -18.31 -45.90
N GLN A 174 22.14 -19.53 -46.05
CA GLN A 174 21.28 -20.71 -46.11
C GLN A 174 20.60 -21.00 -44.77
N ILE A 175 21.28 -20.82 -43.64
CA ILE A 175 20.67 -20.90 -42.30
C ILE A 175 19.60 -19.83 -42.13
N GLU A 176 19.91 -18.57 -42.49
CA GLU A 176 18.94 -17.47 -42.41
C GLU A 176 17.68 -17.78 -43.23
N LYS A 177 17.85 -18.29 -44.46
CA LYS A 177 16.74 -18.72 -45.32
C LYS A 177 15.92 -19.87 -44.72
N LEU A 178 16.60 -20.91 -44.21
CA LEU A 178 15.93 -22.03 -43.53
C LEU A 178 15.09 -21.53 -42.35
N VAL A 179 15.67 -20.66 -41.52
CA VAL A 179 14.99 -20.07 -40.37
C VAL A 179 13.76 -19.27 -40.82
N ASP A 180 13.89 -18.38 -41.80
CA ASP A 180 12.78 -17.56 -42.29
C ASP A 180 11.63 -18.43 -42.87
N GLU A 181 11.95 -19.51 -43.58
CA GLU A 181 10.96 -20.47 -44.07
C GLU A 181 10.25 -21.19 -42.91
N LEU A 182 10.98 -21.64 -41.89
CA LEU A 182 10.42 -22.26 -40.70
C LEU A 182 9.55 -21.28 -39.89
N LEU A 183 10.00 -20.05 -39.69
CA LEU A 183 9.21 -19.01 -39.01
C LEU A 183 7.90 -18.74 -39.74
N THR A 184 7.92 -18.70 -41.07
CA THR A 184 6.72 -18.56 -41.89
C THR A 184 5.76 -19.74 -41.69
N GLN A 185 6.28 -20.97 -41.57
CA GLN A 185 5.46 -22.15 -41.30
C GLN A 185 4.88 -22.15 -39.88
N PHE A 186 5.63 -21.66 -38.91
CA PHE A 186 5.23 -21.62 -37.49
C PHE A 186 4.31 -20.45 -37.15
N LYS A 187 4.18 -19.48 -38.06
CA LYS A 187 3.27 -18.35 -37.90
C LYS A 187 1.84 -18.84 -37.60
N ASN A 188 1.24 -18.28 -36.55
CA ASN A 188 -0.07 -18.63 -36.00
C ASN A 188 -0.17 -20.05 -35.36
N GLN A 189 0.91 -20.83 -35.30
CA GLN A 189 0.93 -22.13 -34.63
C GLN A 189 1.57 -22.06 -33.24
N TYR A 190 2.60 -21.21 -33.10
CA TYR A 190 3.35 -21.02 -31.86
C TYR A 190 3.48 -19.53 -31.55
N SER A 191 3.52 -19.18 -30.28
CA SER A 191 3.93 -17.84 -29.82
C SER A 191 5.41 -17.57 -30.10
N SER A 192 5.85 -16.33 -30.01
CA SER A 192 7.27 -15.95 -30.18
C SER A 192 8.18 -16.69 -29.18
N SER A 193 7.75 -16.85 -27.93
CA SER A 193 8.51 -17.57 -26.90
C SER A 193 8.63 -19.06 -27.21
N GLU A 194 7.52 -19.72 -27.55
CA GLU A 194 7.52 -21.13 -27.96
C GLU A 194 8.38 -21.34 -29.21
N THR A 195 8.28 -20.44 -30.19
CA THR A 195 9.09 -20.51 -31.41
C THR A 195 10.58 -20.44 -31.07
N LEU A 196 11.01 -19.53 -30.19
CA LEU A 196 12.42 -19.46 -29.76
C LEU A 196 12.89 -20.73 -29.04
N GLN A 197 12.02 -21.38 -28.27
CA GLN A 197 12.35 -22.65 -27.61
C GLN A 197 12.60 -23.79 -28.61
N LEU A 198 11.92 -23.79 -29.76
CA LEU A 198 12.17 -24.77 -30.84
C LEU A 198 13.60 -24.67 -31.40
N PHE A 199 14.28 -23.53 -31.24
CA PHE A 199 15.67 -23.33 -31.66
C PHE A 199 16.67 -23.36 -30.51
N SER A 200 16.27 -23.76 -29.29
CA SER A 200 17.16 -23.62 -28.12
C SER A 200 18.41 -24.51 -28.17
N ASN A 201 18.37 -25.60 -28.95
CA ASN A 201 19.52 -26.50 -29.14
C ASN A 201 20.48 -26.01 -30.24
N CYS A 202 20.12 -24.97 -30.98
CA CYS A 202 20.96 -24.41 -32.04
C CYS A 202 22.12 -23.60 -31.45
N ASN A 203 23.14 -23.32 -32.26
CA ASN A 203 24.29 -22.53 -31.84
C ASN A 203 23.93 -21.03 -31.61
N GLY A 204 24.93 -20.24 -31.19
CA GLY A 204 24.74 -18.83 -30.87
C GLY A 204 24.37 -17.95 -32.07
N SER A 205 24.87 -18.23 -33.28
CA SER A 205 24.59 -17.41 -34.46
C SER A 205 23.13 -17.50 -34.89
N THR A 206 22.56 -18.71 -34.93
CA THR A 206 21.13 -18.91 -35.24
C THR A 206 20.24 -18.26 -34.19
N ARG A 207 20.56 -18.45 -32.90
CA ARG A 207 19.81 -17.84 -31.79
C ARG A 207 19.87 -16.31 -31.83
N ASN A 208 21.02 -15.73 -32.19
CA ASN A 208 21.17 -14.29 -32.34
C ASN A 208 20.34 -13.73 -33.51
N TYR A 209 20.29 -14.44 -34.64
CA TYR A 209 19.47 -14.05 -35.79
C TYR A 209 17.97 -14.05 -35.44
N LEU A 210 17.50 -15.11 -34.78
CA LEU A 210 16.12 -15.22 -34.29
C LEU A 210 15.78 -14.13 -33.29
N SER A 211 16.61 -13.96 -32.26
CA SER A 211 16.42 -12.91 -31.25
C SER A 211 16.31 -11.53 -31.89
N LYS A 212 17.16 -11.23 -32.89
CA LYS A 212 17.08 -9.99 -33.67
C LYS A 212 15.73 -9.85 -34.39
N LYS A 213 15.28 -10.87 -35.13
CA LYS A 213 13.99 -10.84 -35.85
C LYS A 213 12.79 -10.59 -34.92
N PHE A 214 12.75 -11.24 -33.76
CA PHE A 214 11.64 -11.11 -32.81
C PHE A 214 11.67 -9.81 -31.98
N THR A 215 12.82 -9.12 -31.95
CA THR A 215 12.96 -7.85 -31.20
C THR A 215 12.83 -6.61 -32.07
N GLU A 216 13.08 -6.71 -33.39
CA GLU A 216 13.01 -5.57 -34.32
C GLU A 216 11.65 -4.88 -34.34
N GLU A 217 10.54 -5.64 -34.46
CA GLU A 217 9.20 -5.06 -34.54
C GLU A 217 8.77 -4.38 -33.22
N PRO A 218 8.85 -5.04 -32.04
CA PRO A 218 8.55 -4.38 -30.77
C PRO A 218 9.44 -3.14 -30.50
N LEU A 219 10.73 -3.21 -30.84
CA LEU A 219 11.63 -2.05 -30.71
C LEU A 219 11.13 -0.88 -31.59
N HIS A 220 10.87 -1.15 -32.87
CA HIS A 220 10.39 -0.13 -33.80
C HIS A 220 9.06 0.49 -33.36
N ASN A 221 8.13 -0.33 -32.86
CA ASN A 221 6.84 0.15 -32.36
C ASN A 221 7.02 1.12 -31.19
N ILE A 222 7.84 0.77 -30.19
CA ILE A 222 8.10 1.65 -29.04
C ILE A 222 8.79 2.94 -29.50
N GLU A 223 9.82 2.87 -30.34
CA GLU A 223 10.52 4.05 -30.88
C GLU A 223 9.56 5.00 -31.64
N SER A 224 8.64 4.42 -32.41
CA SER A 224 7.62 5.17 -33.15
C SER A 224 6.62 5.84 -32.21
N GLN A 225 6.15 5.14 -31.17
CA GLN A 225 5.25 5.71 -30.16
C GLN A 225 5.91 6.83 -29.36
N ILE A 226 7.17 6.65 -28.93
CA ILE A 226 7.97 7.70 -28.27
C ILE A 226 8.05 8.94 -29.16
N SER A 227 8.41 8.76 -30.44
CA SER A 227 8.54 9.86 -31.39
C SER A 227 7.22 10.60 -31.60
N ARG A 228 6.10 9.88 -31.72
CA ARG A 228 4.75 10.45 -31.84
C ARG A 228 4.36 11.22 -30.58
N SER A 229 4.59 10.66 -29.39
CA SER A 229 4.30 11.32 -28.11
C SER A 229 5.11 12.60 -27.96
N LYS A 230 6.40 12.56 -28.30
CA LYS A 230 7.31 13.70 -28.23
C LYS A 230 6.86 14.87 -29.11
N ASN A 231 6.35 14.58 -30.31
CA ASN A 231 5.79 15.62 -31.18
C ASN A 231 4.50 16.20 -30.59
N LYS A 232 3.54 15.34 -30.20
CA LYS A 232 2.28 15.78 -29.59
C LYS A 232 2.47 16.62 -28.33
N ARG A 233 3.38 16.20 -27.44
CA ARG A 233 3.75 16.94 -26.21
C ARG A 233 4.28 18.34 -26.52
N LYS A 234 5.15 18.46 -27.53
CA LYS A 234 5.73 19.76 -27.93
C LYS A 234 4.68 20.69 -28.54
N ASP A 235 3.73 20.13 -29.29
CA ASP A 235 2.65 20.91 -29.92
C ASP A 235 1.60 21.36 -28.90
N ASN A 236 1.32 20.54 -27.89
CA ASN A 236 0.33 20.82 -26.86
C ASN A 236 0.77 20.25 -25.50
N LYS A 237 1.33 21.13 -24.66
CA LYS A 237 1.82 20.76 -23.32
C LYS A 237 0.70 20.53 -22.31
N ILE A 238 -0.46 21.19 -22.46
CA ILE A 238 -1.56 21.04 -21.50
C ILE A 238 -2.20 19.65 -21.55
N ASP A 239 -2.13 18.97 -22.70
CA ASP A 239 -2.57 17.58 -22.87
C ASP A 239 -1.47 16.54 -22.65
N ALA A 240 -0.27 16.97 -22.24
CA ALA A 240 0.88 16.07 -22.07
C ALA A 240 0.62 14.95 -21.06
N TYR A 241 -0.22 15.17 -20.03
CA TYR A 241 -0.64 14.11 -19.11
C TYR A 241 -1.29 12.92 -19.86
N GLN A 242 -2.22 13.21 -20.78
CA GLN A 242 -2.90 12.18 -21.57
C GLN A 242 -1.96 11.52 -22.58
N PHE A 243 -1.02 12.27 -23.16
CA PHE A 243 -0.01 11.69 -24.05
C PHE A 243 0.90 10.71 -23.31
N GLY A 244 1.34 11.05 -22.09
CA GLY A 244 2.14 10.17 -21.25
C GLY A 244 1.43 8.88 -20.87
N LEU A 245 0.15 8.94 -20.47
CA LEU A 245 -0.65 7.75 -20.15
C LEU A 245 -0.84 6.84 -21.38
N ASN A 246 -1.18 7.43 -22.52
CA ASN A 246 -1.36 6.68 -23.76
C ASN A 246 -0.05 6.04 -24.23
N LEU A 247 1.08 6.75 -24.09
CA LEU A 247 2.40 6.21 -24.41
C LEU A 247 2.73 4.98 -23.55
N ALA A 248 2.51 5.06 -22.23
CA ALA A 248 2.73 3.94 -21.33
C ALA A 248 1.84 2.74 -21.65
N ALA A 249 0.55 2.98 -21.94
CA ALA A 249 -0.40 1.93 -22.27
C ALA A 249 -0.07 1.23 -23.60
N ASN A 250 0.22 2.00 -24.65
CA ASN A 250 0.45 1.47 -25.99
C ASN A 250 1.77 0.69 -26.11
N CYS A 251 2.77 1.00 -25.27
CA CYS A 251 4.08 0.33 -25.29
C CYS A 251 4.16 -0.88 -24.34
N LYS A 252 3.13 -1.13 -23.53
CA LYS A 252 3.18 -2.12 -22.44
C LYS A 252 3.49 -3.53 -22.94
N ASP A 253 2.74 -4.02 -23.91
CA ASP A 253 2.85 -5.41 -24.39
C ASP A 253 4.17 -5.64 -25.16
N ASP A 254 4.59 -4.66 -25.96
CA ASP A 254 5.88 -4.69 -26.65
C ASP A 254 7.04 -4.69 -25.66
N LEU A 255 6.97 -3.86 -24.60
CA LEU A 255 8.00 -3.81 -23.57
C LEU A 255 8.09 -5.13 -22.78
N VAL A 256 6.95 -5.72 -22.40
CA VAL A 256 6.91 -7.04 -21.74
C VAL A 256 7.49 -8.13 -22.64
N THR A 257 7.16 -8.08 -23.94
CA THR A 257 7.73 -9.00 -24.93
C THR A 257 9.25 -8.87 -24.96
N LEU A 258 9.78 -7.66 -25.14
CA LEU A 258 11.22 -7.43 -25.15
C LEU A 258 11.91 -7.86 -23.85
N GLN A 259 11.29 -7.60 -22.69
CA GLN A 259 11.80 -8.03 -21.39
C GLN A 259 11.95 -9.55 -21.32
N SER A 260 10.95 -10.29 -21.81
CA SER A 260 10.97 -11.76 -21.82
C SER A 260 12.03 -12.34 -22.76
N LEU A 261 12.32 -11.65 -23.87
CA LEU A 261 13.23 -12.12 -24.92
C LEU A 261 14.70 -11.78 -24.64
N LEU A 262 14.95 -10.58 -24.12
CA LEU A 262 16.30 -10.03 -23.92
C LEU A 262 16.75 -10.10 -22.46
N GLY A 263 15.81 -10.03 -21.51
CA GLY A 263 16.09 -9.88 -20.09
C GLY A 263 16.40 -8.43 -19.70
N ILE A 264 16.23 -8.12 -18.41
CA ILE A 264 16.37 -6.76 -17.87
C ILE A 264 17.81 -6.21 -17.92
N THR A 265 18.81 -7.09 -18.01
CA THR A 265 20.24 -6.72 -18.05
C THR A 265 20.74 -6.42 -19.46
N ASP A 266 19.97 -6.74 -20.50
CA ASP A 266 20.36 -6.50 -21.87
C ASP A 266 20.40 -4.99 -22.19
N LEU A 267 21.44 -4.58 -22.93
CA LEU A 267 21.68 -3.17 -23.23
C LEU A 267 20.58 -2.56 -24.11
N LYS A 268 20.01 -3.32 -25.06
CA LYS A 268 18.94 -2.82 -25.93
C LYS A 268 17.66 -2.64 -25.15
N TYR A 269 17.30 -3.64 -24.33
CA TYR A 269 16.13 -3.54 -23.44
C TYR A 269 16.26 -2.35 -22.49
N LYS A 270 17.41 -2.23 -21.80
CA LYS A 270 17.69 -1.10 -20.92
C LYS A 270 17.54 0.24 -21.63
N THR A 271 18.12 0.37 -22.82
CA THR A 271 18.08 1.62 -23.60
C THR A 271 16.66 2.00 -23.98
N ILE A 272 15.85 1.08 -24.51
CA ILE A 272 14.48 1.40 -24.95
C ILE A 272 13.54 1.66 -23.76
N ALA A 273 13.70 0.91 -22.66
CA ALA A 273 12.95 1.14 -21.42
C ALA A 273 13.26 2.52 -20.83
N ASP A 274 14.54 2.89 -20.76
CA ASP A 274 14.98 4.20 -20.26
C ASP A 274 14.52 5.36 -21.16
N GLN A 275 14.51 5.16 -22.49
CA GLN A 275 13.97 6.15 -23.43
C GLN A 275 12.46 6.34 -23.25
N LEU A 276 11.70 5.25 -23.11
CA LEU A 276 10.27 5.28 -22.85
C LEU A 276 9.96 5.98 -21.52
N ALA A 277 10.63 5.56 -20.44
CA ALA A 277 10.51 6.18 -19.13
C ALA A 277 10.84 7.67 -19.17
N ASN A 278 11.91 8.06 -19.86
CA ASN A 278 12.30 9.46 -19.98
C ASN A 278 11.23 10.29 -20.72
N GLU A 279 10.62 9.81 -21.80
CA GLU A 279 9.56 10.57 -22.48
C GLU A 279 8.27 10.66 -21.64
N ILE A 280 7.88 9.60 -20.92
CA ILE A 280 6.74 9.64 -19.96
C ILE A 280 7.01 10.68 -18.86
N MET A 281 8.22 10.67 -18.29
CA MET A 281 8.67 11.63 -17.29
C MET A 281 8.61 13.07 -17.83
N GLN A 282 9.09 13.30 -19.05
CA GLN A 282 9.04 14.60 -19.71
C GLN A 282 7.61 15.08 -19.97
N CYS A 283 6.67 14.18 -20.27
CA CYS A 283 5.25 14.52 -20.33
C CYS A 283 4.72 15.04 -18.98
N GLY A 284 5.15 14.43 -17.86
CA GLY A 284 4.80 14.88 -16.52
C GLY A 284 5.35 16.27 -16.19
N ILE A 285 6.60 16.54 -16.57
CA ILE A 285 7.26 17.84 -16.36
C ILE A 285 6.59 18.95 -17.16
N ASP A 286 6.38 18.74 -18.47
CA ASP A 286 5.74 19.75 -19.32
C ASP A 286 4.30 20.02 -18.89
N TYR A 287 3.55 18.97 -18.53
CA TYR A 287 2.20 19.12 -18.01
C TYR A 287 2.16 19.95 -16.72
N PHE A 288 3.08 19.68 -15.79
CA PHE A 288 3.20 20.42 -14.54
C PHE A 288 3.49 21.90 -14.79
N ASN A 289 4.53 22.21 -15.57
CA ASN A 289 4.93 23.59 -15.84
C ASN A 289 3.81 24.38 -16.53
N GLU A 290 3.19 23.80 -17.57
CA GLU A 290 2.10 24.45 -18.29
C GLU A 290 0.85 24.63 -17.41
N SER A 291 0.52 23.65 -16.56
CA SER A 291 -0.63 23.76 -15.66
C SER A 291 -0.41 24.79 -14.54
N GLN A 292 0.83 24.94 -14.09
CA GLN A 292 1.22 25.93 -13.10
C GLN A 292 1.12 27.35 -13.66
N GLU A 293 1.56 27.58 -14.90
CA GLU A 293 1.48 28.90 -15.56
C GLU A 293 0.03 29.32 -15.84
N ASN A 294 -0.86 28.37 -16.13
CA ASN A 294 -2.26 28.62 -16.51
C ASN A 294 -3.26 28.59 -15.33
N ASP A 295 -2.80 28.54 -14.08
CA ASP A 295 -3.63 28.46 -12.85
C ASP A 295 -4.78 27.44 -12.96
N SER A 296 -4.45 26.25 -13.49
CA SER A 296 -5.44 25.21 -13.75
C SER A 296 -5.94 24.60 -12.43
N ASN A 297 -7.25 24.67 -12.19
CA ASN A 297 -7.95 24.07 -11.03
C ASN A 297 -7.84 22.52 -10.90
N LYS A 298 -7.05 21.85 -11.75
CA LYS A 298 -6.84 20.39 -11.71
C LYS A 298 -5.72 20.06 -10.74
N ASP A 299 -5.75 18.88 -10.13
CA ASP A 299 -4.68 18.36 -9.27
C ASP A 299 -3.44 17.98 -10.09
N TYR A 300 -2.80 18.99 -10.70
CA TYR A 300 -1.71 18.82 -11.68
C TYR A 300 -0.45 18.25 -11.03
N LEU A 301 -0.23 18.54 -9.74
CA LEU A 301 0.82 17.93 -8.92
C LEU A 301 0.67 16.41 -8.88
N LYS A 302 -0.52 15.91 -8.54
CA LYS A 302 -0.79 14.46 -8.47
C LYS A 302 -0.66 13.79 -9.83
N GLN A 303 -1.15 14.41 -10.90
CA GLN A 303 -1.08 13.87 -12.25
C GLN A 303 0.35 13.84 -12.79
N ALA A 304 1.14 14.87 -12.53
CA ALA A 304 2.57 14.86 -12.82
C ALA A 304 3.28 13.77 -12.01
N GLN A 305 2.95 13.62 -10.72
CA GLN A 305 3.53 12.59 -9.86
C GLN A 305 3.20 11.17 -10.35
N GLU A 306 1.99 10.93 -10.87
CA GLU A 306 1.58 9.65 -11.45
C GLU A 306 2.43 9.27 -12.66
N LEU A 307 2.68 10.20 -13.58
CA LEU A 307 3.57 9.95 -14.73
C LEU A 307 5.00 9.68 -14.29
N ASN A 308 5.52 10.41 -13.31
CA ASN A 308 6.86 10.18 -12.78
C ASN A 308 6.99 8.81 -12.08
N LYS A 309 5.96 8.36 -11.34
CA LYS A 309 5.90 7.01 -10.75
C LYS A 309 5.85 5.92 -11.81
N THR A 310 5.10 6.15 -12.89
CA THR A 310 5.04 5.24 -14.04
C THR A 310 6.41 5.13 -14.71
N ALA A 311 7.07 6.27 -14.97
CA ALA A 311 8.43 6.30 -15.51
C ALA A 311 9.43 5.56 -14.62
N LEU A 312 9.37 5.77 -13.29
CA LEU A 312 10.23 5.07 -12.33
C LEU A 312 10.05 3.55 -12.37
N SER A 313 8.83 3.06 -12.58
CA SER A 313 8.54 1.62 -12.68
C SER A 313 9.07 0.96 -13.96
N ILE A 314 9.26 1.75 -15.02
CA ILE A 314 9.77 1.28 -16.32
C ILE A 314 11.29 1.41 -16.39
N ALA A 315 11.86 2.45 -15.77
CA ALA A 315 13.27 2.77 -15.83
C ALA A 315 14.15 1.65 -15.26
N VAL A 316 15.22 1.32 -15.99
CA VAL A 316 16.19 0.29 -15.63
C VAL A 316 17.53 0.92 -15.26
N GLY A 317 17.93 2.00 -15.94
CA GLY A 317 19.15 2.74 -15.64
C GLY A 317 19.02 3.63 -14.41
N SER A 318 20.04 3.60 -13.54
CA SER A 318 20.08 4.41 -12.32
C SER A 318 19.88 5.90 -12.61
N LEU A 319 20.47 6.45 -13.67
CA LEU A 319 20.31 7.86 -14.04
C LEU A 319 18.83 8.27 -14.22
N ILE A 320 18.04 7.45 -14.91
CA ILE A 320 16.62 7.76 -15.16
C ILE A 320 15.79 7.50 -13.90
N GLN A 321 16.11 6.46 -13.14
CA GLN A 321 15.46 6.18 -11.85
C GLN A 321 15.67 7.32 -10.85
N ASP A 322 16.90 7.82 -10.73
CA ASP A 322 17.24 8.88 -9.80
C ASP A 322 16.58 10.19 -10.22
N ARG A 323 16.59 10.54 -11.52
CA ARG A 323 15.83 11.69 -12.03
C ARG A 323 14.33 11.59 -11.74
N ALA A 324 13.72 10.42 -11.93
CA ALA A 324 12.31 10.23 -11.63
C ALA A 324 12.01 10.37 -10.12
N LYS A 325 12.90 9.85 -9.25
CA LYS A 325 12.79 10.04 -7.79
C LYS A 325 12.93 11.52 -7.41
N ASP A 326 13.91 12.22 -7.98
CA ASP A 326 14.14 13.64 -7.71
C ASP A 326 12.89 14.46 -8.07
N HIS A 327 12.31 14.23 -9.25
CA HIS A 327 11.07 14.89 -9.66
C HIS A 327 9.88 14.54 -8.74
N ILE A 328 9.75 13.29 -8.28
CA ILE A 328 8.73 12.92 -7.29
C ILE A 328 8.94 13.68 -5.99
N SER A 329 10.17 13.76 -5.49
CA SER A 329 10.52 14.49 -4.26
C SER A 329 10.19 15.96 -4.37
N THR A 330 10.56 16.61 -5.49
CA THR A 330 10.23 18.03 -5.73
C THR A 330 8.71 18.26 -5.76
N LEU A 331 7.95 17.38 -6.42
CA LEU A 331 6.49 17.49 -6.45
C LEU A 331 5.86 17.28 -5.05
N GLU A 332 6.45 16.42 -4.22
CA GLU A 332 6.04 16.21 -2.82
C GLU A 332 6.36 17.44 -1.96
N GLU A 333 7.54 18.03 -2.09
CA GLU A 333 7.90 19.29 -1.42
C GLU A 333 6.96 20.44 -1.82
N MET A 334 6.67 20.57 -3.12
CA MET A 334 5.74 21.56 -3.63
C MET A 334 4.32 21.36 -3.10
N LYS A 335 3.91 20.11 -2.84
CA LYS A 335 2.63 19.81 -2.20
C LYS A 335 2.58 20.34 -0.76
N ASP A 336 3.70 20.26 -0.04
CA ASP A 336 3.83 20.75 1.34
C ASP A 336 4.11 22.26 1.44
N ASN A 337 4.29 22.97 0.33
CA ASN A 337 4.59 24.41 0.32
C ASN A 337 3.55 25.25 1.10
N SER A 338 2.24 24.94 0.98
CA SER A 338 1.22 25.64 1.77
C SER A 338 1.39 25.44 3.28
N LEU A 339 1.88 24.26 3.70
CA LEU A 339 2.21 23.98 5.10
C LEU A 339 3.48 24.70 5.53
N SER A 340 4.52 24.71 4.71
CA SER A 340 5.76 25.45 4.99
C SER A 340 5.51 26.96 5.12
N GLN A 341 4.80 27.57 4.17
CA GLN A 341 4.42 28.99 4.23
C GLN A 341 3.60 29.34 5.47
N ALA A 342 2.67 28.45 5.85
CA ALA A 342 1.89 28.61 7.07
C ALA A 342 2.77 28.59 8.33
N VAL A 343 3.68 27.62 8.43
CA VAL A 343 4.62 27.50 9.55
C VAL A 343 5.55 28.70 9.61
N GLU A 344 6.14 29.12 8.49
CA GLU A 344 7.03 30.28 8.40
C GLU A 344 6.32 31.57 8.84
N LEU A 345 5.10 31.81 8.37
CA LEU A 345 4.30 32.96 8.79
C LEU A 345 4.07 32.93 10.30
N LEU A 346 3.57 31.83 10.85
CA LEU A 346 3.26 31.74 12.29
C LEU A 346 4.52 31.86 13.16
N GLN A 347 5.63 31.26 12.72
CA GLN A 347 6.92 31.37 13.40
C GLN A 347 7.43 32.81 13.39
N SER A 348 7.36 33.50 12.25
CA SER A 348 7.77 34.92 12.16
C SER A 348 6.98 35.83 13.10
N VAL A 349 5.68 35.57 13.27
CA VAL A 349 4.82 36.31 14.22
C VAL A 349 5.25 36.05 15.66
N LYS A 350 5.56 34.78 15.99
CA LYS A 350 6.06 34.40 17.30
C LYS A 350 7.41 35.05 17.60
N ASP A 351 8.35 34.99 16.68
CA ASP A 351 9.69 35.58 16.85
C ASP A 351 9.62 37.09 17.05
N ALA A 352 8.75 37.79 16.30
CA ALA A 352 8.52 39.21 16.47
C ALA A 352 7.96 39.53 17.87
N TYR A 353 7.06 38.68 18.39
CA TYR A 353 6.47 38.85 19.72
C TYR A 353 7.52 38.67 20.81
N GLU A 354 8.25 37.56 20.77
CA GLU A 354 9.26 37.20 21.77
C GLU A 354 10.41 38.22 21.76
N THR A 355 10.78 38.73 20.58
CA THR A 355 11.75 39.83 20.45
C THR A 355 11.26 41.11 21.14
N ASN A 356 9.99 41.48 20.94
CA ASN A 356 9.42 42.66 21.58
C ASN A 356 9.25 42.47 23.09
N GLU A 357 8.83 41.28 23.51
CA GLU A 357 8.75 40.90 24.93
C GLU A 357 10.11 41.04 25.60
N ALA A 358 11.17 40.46 25.01
CA ALA A 358 12.52 40.54 25.55
C ALA A 358 13.01 41.99 25.68
N LYS A 359 12.75 42.84 24.67
CA LYS A 359 13.09 44.26 24.71
C LYS A 359 12.33 45.00 25.82
N ILE A 360 11.02 44.80 25.94
CA ILE A 360 10.20 45.43 26.98
C ILE A 360 10.69 44.99 28.36
N ARG A 361 10.91 43.69 28.57
CA ARG A 361 11.41 43.17 29.85
C ARG A 361 12.80 43.69 30.19
N GLN A 362 13.68 43.85 29.20
CA GLN A 362 15.00 44.45 29.41
C GLN A 362 14.88 45.94 29.79
N GLN A 363 14.03 46.71 29.12
CA GLN A 363 13.78 48.12 29.49
C GLN A 363 13.23 48.25 30.92
N ILE A 364 12.34 47.34 31.32
CA ILE A 364 11.82 47.30 32.70
C ILE A 364 12.92 46.96 33.70
N LYS A 365 13.80 46.01 33.38
CA LYS A 365 14.97 45.70 34.20
C LYS A 365 15.90 46.90 34.35
N ASP A 366 16.21 47.59 33.24
CA ASP A 366 17.06 48.77 33.25
C ASP A 366 16.43 49.91 34.07
N LEU A 367 15.10 50.08 34.02
CA LEU A 367 14.38 51.04 34.87
C LEU A 367 14.49 50.68 36.35
N MET A 368 14.32 49.40 36.72
CA MET A 368 14.50 48.95 38.11
C MET A 368 15.94 49.17 38.61
N GLU A 369 16.92 49.03 37.71
CA GLU A 369 18.34 49.14 38.02
C GLU A 369 18.88 50.58 37.96
N ASN A 370 18.15 51.56 37.43
CA ASN A 370 18.67 52.92 37.23
C ASN A 370 17.77 54.03 37.79
N ASP A 371 16.46 53.81 37.94
CA ASP A 371 15.54 54.81 38.49
C ASP A 371 15.66 54.88 40.03
N ALA A 372 16.03 56.04 40.55
CA ALA A 372 16.24 56.25 41.98
C ALA A 372 14.97 56.05 42.81
N GLU A 373 13.80 56.50 42.32
CA GLU A 373 12.55 56.41 43.05
C GLU A 373 12.05 54.95 43.14
N ILE A 374 12.26 54.15 42.08
CA ILE A 374 11.96 52.71 42.10
C ILE A 374 12.92 51.97 43.05
N LYS A 375 14.22 52.28 43.00
CA LYS A 375 15.24 51.66 43.90
C LYS A 375 14.96 51.91 45.38
N PHE A 376 14.57 53.13 45.73
CA PHE A 376 14.26 53.50 47.10
C PHE A 376 12.83 53.12 47.52
N GLY A 377 12.07 52.41 46.67
CA GLY A 377 10.72 51.91 46.99
C GLY A 377 9.65 53.00 47.04
N LEU A 378 9.91 54.17 46.45
CA LEU A 378 8.98 55.31 46.37
C LEU A 378 7.98 55.15 45.20
N LYS A 379 8.34 54.38 44.18
CA LYS A 379 7.48 53.99 43.03
C LYS A 379 7.56 52.49 42.76
N THR A 380 6.47 51.93 42.24
CA THR A 380 6.37 50.51 41.87
C THR A 380 5.99 50.34 40.41
N ILE A 381 6.48 49.28 39.77
CA ILE A 381 6.13 48.94 38.38
C ILE A 381 4.77 48.24 38.33
N ASN A 382 3.86 48.74 37.50
CA ASN A 382 2.59 48.10 37.22
C ASN A 382 2.80 46.90 36.27
N GLN A 383 2.88 45.69 36.83
CA GLN A 383 3.11 44.47 36.05
C GLN A 383 1.99 44.19 35.06
N THR A 384 0.73 44.51 35.38
CA THR A 384 -0.39 44.37 34.44
C THR A 384 -0.20 45.24 33.20
N ALA A 385 0.26 46.48 33.37
CA ALA A 385 0.55 47.37 32.25
C ALA A 385 1.73 46.88 31.40
N VAL A 386 2.73 46.23 32.02
CA VAL A 386 3.83 45.59 31.30
C VAL A 386 3.31 44.42 30.47
N ASP A 387 2.50 43.54 31.05
CA ASP A 387 1.90 42.41 30.35
C ASP A 387 0.98 42.87 29.21
N ASP A 388 0.19 43.93 29.41
CA ASP A 388 -0.66 44.52 28.37
C ASP A 388 0.17 45.13 27.22
N ASN A 389 1.29 45.78 27.53
CA ASN A 389 2.22 46.30 26.53
C ASN A 389 2.89 45.18 25.73
N ILE A 390 3.29 44.10 26.39
CA ILE A 390 3.83 42.90 25.72
C ILE A 390 2.76 42.29 24.80
N LYS A 391 1.55 42.11 25.33
CA LYS A 391 0.43 41.51 24.59
C LYS A 391 0.01 42.33 23.38
N ASN A 392 0.16 43.65 23.42
CA ASN A 392 -0.14 44.56 22.31
C ASN A 392 1.10 45.01 21.52
N SER A 393 2.25 44.36 21.72
CA SER A 393 3.52 44.77 21.12
C SER A 393 3.62 44.54 19.60
N ILE A 394 2.68 43.78 19.02
CA ILE A 394 2.59 43.56 17.56
C ILE A 394 1.29 44.14 17.03
N ASN A 395 1.33 44.59 15.77
CA ASN A 395 0.14 44.94 15.02
C ASN A 395 -0.71 43.70 14.67
N TRP A 396 -1.54 43.26 15.61
CA TRP A 396 -2.41 42.09 15.47
C TRP A 396 -3.44 42.22 14.34
N LYS A 397 -3.80 43.45 13.94
CA LYS A 397 -4.69 43.67 12.79
C LYS A 397 -4.01 43.19 11.51
N GLU A 398 -2.74 43.54 11.32
CA GLU A 398 -1.97 43.13 10.15
C GLU A 398 -1.67 41.63 10.16
N VAL A 399 -1.30 41.08 11.32
CA VAL A 399 -1.16 39.62 11.49
C VAL A 399 -2.44 38.90 11.08
N ASN A 400 -3.61 39.38 11.53
CA ASN A 400 -4.90 38.77 11.19
C ASN A 400 -5.22 38.86 9.68
N ASN A 401 -4.80 39.93 9.00
CA ASN A 401 -4.93 40.03 7.54
C ASN A 401 -4.07 38.96 6.83
N LEU A 402 -2.81 38.83 7.24
CA LEU A 402 -1.88 37.84 6.69
C LEU A 402 -2.36 36.40 6.95
N LEU A 403 -2.84 36.11 8.16
CA LEU A 403 -3.40 34.80 8.50
C LEU A 403 -4.58 34.44 7.60
N ASN A 404 -5.49 35.38 7.32
CA ASN A 404 -6.62 35.12 6.42
C ASN A 404 -6.19 34.89 4.97
N ALA A 405 -5.11 35.54 4.52
CA ALA A 405 -4.58 35.39 3.18
C ALA A 405 -3.87 34.05 2.98
N VAL A 406 -3.11 33.58 3.98
CA VAL A 406 -2.31 32.34 3.88
C VAL A 406 -3.12 31.10 4.29
N LEU A 407 -4.03 31.22 5.27
CA LEU A 407 -4.77 30.11 5.88
C LEU A 407 -6.27 30.13 5.52
N ASP A 408 -6.56 30.15 4.22
CA ASP A 408 -7.92 29.96 3.72
C ASP A 408 -8.37 28.48 3.77
N SER A 409 -9.62 28.22 3.38
CA SER A 409 -10.17 26.85 3.40
C SER A 409 -9.43 25.87 2.47
N SER A 410 -8.85 26.35 1.37
CA SER A 410 -8.10 25.53 0.41
C SER A 410 -6.74 25.13 1.00
N SER A 411 -5.99 26.11 1.51
CA SER A 411 -4.70 25.91 2.18
C SER A 411 -4.83 25.00 3.39
N LEU A 412 -5.88 25.15 4.21
CA LEU A 412 -6.11 24.26 5.36
C LEU A 412 -6.37 22.81 4.92
N GLY A 413 -7.05 22.60 3.79
CA GLY A 413 -7.21 21.28 3.18
C GLY A 413 -5.86 20.67 2.78
N LYS A 414 -5.03 21.44 2.06
CA LYS A 414 -3.67 21.02 1.64
C LYS A 414 -2.78 20.68 2.85
N ILE A 415 -2.81 21.52 3.89
CA ILE A 415 -2.10 21.29 5.16
C ILE A 415 -2.56 19.98 5.80
N LYS A 416 -3.86 19.68 5.78
CA LYS A 416 -4.40 18.44 6.36
C LYS A 416 -3.95 17.19 5.59
N GLU A 417 -3.85 17.29 4.28
CA GLU A 417 -3.43 16.20 3.39
C GLU A 417 -1.92 15.96 3.34
N SER A 418 -1.13 16.85 3.94
CA SER A 418 0.32 16.70 4.04
C SER A 418 0.70 15.43 4.79
N SER A 419 1.68 14.71 4.24
CA SER A 419 2.34 13.57 4.89
C SER A 419 3.39 14.00 5.92
N ASN A 420 3.76 15.28 5.96
CA ASN A 420 4.77 15.79 6.88
C ASN A 420 4.19 15.98 8.29
N ASN A 421 4.10 14.89 9.04
CA ASN A 421 3.57 14.86 10.41
C ASN A 421 4.30 15.80 11.38
N LYS A 422 5.60 16.07 11.15
CA LYS A 422 6.39 16.97 11.99
C LYS A 422 5.97 18.42 11.78
N LEU A 423 5.93 18.89 10.53
CA LEU A 423 5.49 20.26 10.22
C LEU A 423 4.02 20.49 10.59
N LYS A 424 3.13 19.50 10.43
CA LYS A 424 1.74 19.61 10.90
C LYS A 424 1.65 19.83 12.41
N ALA A 425 2.46 19.11 13.19
CA ALA A 425 2.52 19.29 14.64
C ALA A 425 2.99 20.70 14.99
N GLU A 426 4.05 21.19 14.34
CA GLU A 426 4.59 22.54 14.50
C GLU A 426 3.57 23.63 14.15
N PHE A 427 2.87 23.48 13.01
CA PHE A 427 1.77 24.36 12.61
C PHE A 427 0.69 24.47 13.70
N ILE A 428 0.25 23.33 14.25
CA ILE A 428 -0.78 23.29 15.31
C ILE A 428 -0.27 23.94 16.60
N GLU A 429 0.98 23.69 16.99
CA GLU A 429 1.58 24.29 18.19
C GLU A 429 1.69 25.80 18.07
N LEU A 430 2.18 26.29 16.93
CA LEU A 430 2.26 27.72 16.65
C LEU A 430 0.88 28.37 16.61
N ALA A 431 -0.10 27.75 15.95
CA ALA A 431 -1.47 28.28 15.91
C ALA A 431 -2.08 28.40 17.31
N LYS A 432 -1.86 27.40 18.18
CA LYS A 432 -2.30 27.45 19.59
C LYS A 432 -1.55 28.50 20.40
N TRP A 433 -0.24 28.63 20.21
CA TRP A 433 0.57 29.66 20.84
C TRP A 433 0.04 31.06 20.47
N LEU A 434 -0.26 31.31 19.19
CA LEU A 434 -0.83 32.58 18.74
C LEU A 434 -2.20 32.83 19.39
N LYS A 435 -3.03 31.80 19.53
CA LYS A 435 -4.34 31.91 20.21
C LYS A 435 -4.22 32.34 21.68
N GLU A 436 -3.20 31.85 22.39
CA GLU A 436 -2.97 32.14 23.81
C GLU A 436 -2.35 33.54 24.02
N ASN A 437 -1.46 33.97 23.12
CA ASN A 437 -0.67 35.19 23.29
C ASN A 437 -1.23 36.43 22.56
N SER A 438 -2.14 36.25 21.59
CA SER A 438 -2.73 37.37 20.85
C SER A 438 -3.72 38.20 21.66
N SER A 439 -3.71 39.52 21.49
CA SER A 439 -4.77 40.41 21.99
C SER A 439 -6.06 40.35 21.17
N SER A 440 -6.00 39.80 19.94
CA SER A 440 -7.15 39.62 19.04
C SER A 440 -7.15 38.22 18.42
N ASN A 441 -7.57 37.22 19.22
CA ASN A 441 -7.46 35.81 18.86
C ASN A 441 -8.65 35.23 18.07
N SER A 442 -9.62 36.05 17.64
CA SER A 442 -10.84 35.59 16.97
C SER A 442 -10.54 34.91 15.63
N VAL A 443 -9.64 35.49 14.82
CA VAL A 443 -9.25 34.97 13.50
C VAL A 443 -8.54 33.62 13.63
N ILE A 444 -7.49 33.53 14.46
CA ILE A 444 -6.77 32.27 14.67
C ILE A 444 -7.68 31.20 15.31
N THR A 445 -8.60 31.59 16.19
CA THR A 445 -9.60 30.67 16.76
C THR A 445 -10.51 30.09 15.68
N ARG A 446 -10.96 30.92 14.73
CA ARG A 446 -11.75 30.47 13.58
C ARG A 446 -10.96 29.48 12.73
N ILE A 447 -9.72 29.82 12.37
CA ILE A 447 -8.81 28.97 11.57
C ILE A 447 -8.63 27.59 12.23
N ILE A 448 -8.32 27.56 13.53
CA ILE A 448 -8.17 26.30 14.29
C ILE A 448 -9.48 25.49 14.27
N ASN A 449 -10.63 26.14 14.44
CA ASN A 449 -11.93 25.47 14.43
C ASN A 449 -12.29 24.92 13.05
N ASP A 450 -11.91 25.60 11.97
CA ASP A 450 -12.14 25.12 10.62
C ASP A 450 -11.21 23.95 10.30
N TYR A 451 -9.93 24.03 10.67
CA TYR A 451 -8.97 22.92 10.55
C TYR A 451 -9.42 21.63 11.27
N LYS A 452 -10.04 21.77 12.45
CA LYS A 452 -10.62 20.67 13.23
C LYS A 452 -11.76 19.93 12.54
N LYS A 453 -12.49 20.60 11.65
CA LYS A 453 -13.62 19.99 10.93
C LYS A 453 -13.17 19.18 9.72
N ILE A 454 -11.96 19.44 9.20
CA ILE A 454 -11.41 18.73 8.04
C ILE A 454 -10.98 17.33 8.51
N PRO A 455 -11.53 16.24 7.95
CA PRO A 455 -11.11 14.89 8.29
C PRO A 455 -9.72 14.57 7.71
N PRO A 456 -8.80 13.97 8.49
CA PRO A 456 -7.51 13.51 7.96
C PRO A 456 -7.71 12.27 7.09
N LYS A 457 -6.79 12.05 6.13
CA LYS A 457 -6.78 10.84 5.30
C LYS A 457 -6.14 9.69 6.07
N LEU A 458 -6.95 8.97 6.84
CA LEU A 458 -6.52 7.78 7.58
C LEU A 458 -6.44 6.57 6.64
N THR A 459 -5.36 5.79 6.74
CA THR A 459 -5.19 4.52 6.01
C THR A 459 -5.55 3.30 6.86
N PHE A 460 -6.37 3.52 7.89
CA PHE A 460 -6.89 2.48 8.77
C PHE A 460 -8.27 2.88 9.28
N LYS A 461 -9.06 1.87 9.68
CA LYS A 461 -10.37 2.06 10.29
C LYS A 461 -10.39 1.47 11.70
N VAL A 462 -10.80 2.26 12.68
CA VAL A 462 -11.04 1.75 14.05
C VAL A 462 -12.30 0.90 14.05
N THR A 463 -12.19 -0.35 14.52
CA THR A 463 -13.31 -1.31 14.59
C THR A 463 -13.87 -1.42 16.00
N SER A 464 -13.01 -1.37 17.02
CA SER A 464 -13.41 -1.38 18.43
C SER A 464 -12.28 -0.83 19.30
N SER A 465 -12.54 -0.71 20.61
CA SER A 465 -11.53 -0.25 21.57
C SER A 465 -11.75 -0.80 22.96
N GLU A 466 -10.64 -0.99 23.67
CA GLU A 466 -10.57 -1.58 25.00
C GLU A 466 -9.72 -0.71 25.93
N ILE A 467 -10.22 -0.50 27.15
CA ILE A 467 -9.50 0.22 28.19
C ILE A 467 -8.51 -0.75 28.82
N THR A 468 -7.26 -0.32 28.96
CA THR A 468 -6.21 -1.10 29.61
C THR A 468 -5.78 -0.44 30.91
N ASN A 469 -5.28 -1.22 31.86
CA ASN A 469 -4.59 -0.70 33.04
C ASN A 469 -3.38 -1.58 33.41
N THR A 470 -2.50 -1.05 34.26
CA THR A 470 -1.18 -1.61 34.56
C THR A 470 -1.19 -3.10 34.95
N ASP A 471 -2.28 -3.60 35.52
CA ASP A 471 -2.38 -4.96 36.07
C ASP A 471 -3.60 -5.77 35.60
N ASN A 472 -4.33 -5.29 34.58
CA ASN A 472 -5.63 -5.85 34.16
C ASN A 472 -6.63 -6.06 35.32
N GLN A 473 -6.49 -5.27 36.39
CA GLN A 473 -7.38 -5.30 37.54
C GLN A 473 -8.65 -4.48 37.27
N PRO A 474 -9.74 -4.70 38.02
CA PRO A 474 -10.89 -3.80 37.98
C PRO A 474 -10.49 -2.35 38.24
N LEU A 475 -11.21 -1.39 37.64
CA LEU A 475 -10.93 0.04 37.72
C LEU A 475 -11.35 0.64 39.08
N TYR A 476 -10.81 0.08 40.17
CA TYR A 476 -10.94 0.61 41.51
C TYR A 476 -9.75 1.51 41.85
N ILE A 477 -9.99 2.59 42.60
CA ILE A 477 -8.94 3.55 43.00
C ILE A 477 -7.70 2.83 43.56
N LYS A 478 -7.89 1.82 44.41
CA LYS A 478 -6.74 1.12 45.01
C LYS A 478 -5.83 0.41 44.01
N PHE A 479 -6.35 -0.01 42.85
CA PHE A 479 -5.61 -0.77 41.83
C PHE A 479 -5.15 0.08 40.65
N VAL A 480 -5.88 1.14 40.31
CA VAL A 480 -5.54 1.95 39.13
C VAL A 480 -4.24 2.72 39.37
N ARG A 481 -3.26 2.54 38.48
CA ARG A 481 -2.05 3.37 38.39
C ARG A 481 -2.02 4.13 37.08
N TYR A 482 -1.99 3.40 35.97
CA TYR A 482 -2.16 3.95 34.62
C TYR A 482 -3.39 3.37 33.95
N ILE A 483 -4.09 4.20 33.19
CA ILE A 483 -5.18 3.78 32.30
C ILE A 483 -4.78 4.13 30.88
N GLY A 484 -4.79 3.14 29.98
CA GLY A 484 -4.50 3.27 28.55
C GLY A 484 -5.68 2.86 27.68
N LEU A 485 -5.44 2.82 26.37
CA LEU A 485 -6.45 2.48 25.37
C LEU A 485 -5.84 1.67 24.24
N ASN A 486 -6.42 0.49 23.98
CA ASN A 486 -6.12 -0.28 22.79
C ASN A 486 -7.18 -0.01 21.73
N LEU A 487 -6.77 0.38 20.52
CA LEU A 487 -7.65 0.51 19.37
C LEU A 487 -7.49 -0.70 18.47
N ASN A 488 -8.55 -1.47 18.27
CA ASN A 488 -8.56 -2.51 17.25
C ASN A 488 -8.85 -1.87 15.89
N ILE A 489 -8.08 -2.22 14.88
CA ILE A 489 -8.09 -1.55 13.58
C ILE A 489 -8.15 -2.55 12.41
N LYS A 490 -8.57 -2.04 11.25
CA LYS A 490 -8.37 -2.67 9.94
C LYS A 490 -7.48 -1.74 9.11
N VAL A 491 -6.33 -2.23 8.67
CA VAL A 491 -5.36 -1.46 7.88
C VAL A 491 -5.70 -1.53 6.39
N GLU A 492 -5.62 -0.40 5.71
CA GLU A 492 -5.76 -0.28 4.26
C GLU A 492 -4.39 -0.11 3.60
N ASN A 493 -3.50 0.71 4.18
CA ASN A 493 -2.13 0.89 3.72
C ASN A 493 -1.19 1.20 4.91
N PRO A 494 0.10 0.80 4.86
CA PRO A 494 1.08 1.13 5.90
C PRO A 494 1.26 2.63 6.07
N THR A 495 1.46 3.09 7.31
CA THR A 495 1.61 4.52 7.62
C THR A 495 2.22 4.75 9.01
N SER A 496 2.73 5.97 9.24
CA SER A 496 3.14 6.47 10.55
C SER A 496 2.18 7.56 11.00
N VAL A 497 1.66 7.48 12.23
CA VAL A 497 0.60 8.38 12.72
C VAL A 497 0.93 8.93 14.11
N ASN A 498 0.77 10.25 14.26
CA ASN A 498 0.84 10.95 15.54
C ASN A 498 -0.55 11.00 16.19
N PHE A 499 -0.70 10.30 17.31
CA PHE A 499 -1.91 10.30 18.12
C PHE A 499 -1.80 11.29 19.27
N TYR A 500 -2.84 12.08 19.47
CA TYR A 500 -2.99 12.99 20.60
C TYR A 500 -4.14 12.53 21.50
N LEU A 501 -3.89 12.47 22.81
CA LEU A 501 -4.82 11.88 23.77
C LEU A 501 -5.27 12.91 24.79
N LYS A 502 -6.59 12.92 25.07
CA LYS A 502 -7.15 13.61 26.24
C LYS A 502 -7.72 12.59 27.21
N TYR A 503 -7.24 12.66 28.45
CA TYR A 503 -7.80 11.95 29.58
C TYR A 503 -8.68 12.92 30.37
N ILE A 504 -9.99 12.80 30.18
CA ILE A 504 -11.00 13.74 30.67
C ILE A 504 -11.64 13.20 31.93
N ASN A 505 -11.55 13.98 33.01
CA ASN A 505 -12.16 13.70 34.30
C ASN A 505 -13.70 13.88 34.27
N PRO A 506 -14.43 13.39 35.29
CA PRO A 506 -15.89 13.55 35.39
C PRO A 506 -16.36 15.00 35.39
N ASP A 507 -15.53 15.94 35.86
CA ASP A 507 -15.81 17.38 35.85
C ASP A 507 -15.43 18.06 34.52
N GLY A 508 -15.00 17.31 33.51
CA GLY A 508 -14.55 17.80 32.21
C GLY A 508 -13.11 18.32 32.20
N SER A 509 -12.42 18.37 33.34
CA SER A 509 -11.01 18.81 33.38
C SER A 509 -10.08 17.79 32.75
N ILE A 510 -8.99 18.28 32.15
CA ILE A 510 -7.88 17.45 31.67
C ILE A 510 -6.66 17.64 32.56
N LYS A 511 -5.96 16.54 32.87
CA LYS A 511 -4.63 16.61 33.47
C LYS A 511 -3.59 16.65 32.35
N ARG A 512 -2.61 17.55 32.49
CA ARG A 512 -1.46 17.70 31.59
C ARG A 512 -0.22 18.11 32.39
N ASN A 513 0.95 17.76 31.89
CA ASN A 513 2.23 18.27 32.38
C ASN A 513 2.71 19.35 31.41
N SER A 514 2.80 20.60 31.85
CA SER A 514 3.14 21.74 30.98
C SER A 514 4.51 21.62 30.29
N LYS A 515 5.43 20.80 30.81
CA LYS A 515 6.77 20.60 30.23
C LYS A 515 6.82 19.59 29.09
N ILE A 516 5.92 18.62 29.06
CA ILE A 516 5.98 17.47 28.13
C ILE A 516 4.68 17.22 27.36
N SER A 517 3.54 17.70 27.87
CA SER A 517 2.23 17.48 27.25
C SER A 517 1.97 18.55 26.19
N PRO A 518 1.61 18.16 24.96
CA PRO A 518 1.22 19.10 23.91
C PRO A 518 0.07 20.01 24.37
N ILE A 519 0.03 21.24 23.85
CA ILE A 519 -1.00 22.23 24.24
C ILE A 519 -2.40 21.67 23.95
N GLY A 520 -3.23 21.62 24.99
CA GLY A 520 -4.60 21.11 24.93
C GLY A 520 -4.76 19.59 25.01
N TYR A 521 -3.67 18.84 25.22
CA TYR A 521 -3.70 17.37 25.35
C TYR A 521 -3.04 16.91 26.64
N SER A 522 -3.40 15.69 27.08
CA SER A 522 -2.73 15.02 28.18
C SER A 522 -1.38 14.48 27.73
N GLN A 523 -1.31 13.84 26.56
CA GLN A 523 -0.08 13.30 25.98
C GLN A 523 -0.22 13.06 24.47
N SER A 524 0.87 12.72 23.81
CA SER A 524 0.91 12.27 22.42
C SER A 524 1.85 11.07 22.24
N THR A 525 1.67 10.33 21.15
CA THR A 525 2.53 9.20 20.78
C THR A 525 2.53 9.01 19.26
N THR A 526 3.67 8.59 18.70
CA THR A 526 3.78 8.18 17.30
C THR A 526 3.73 6.66 17.22
N LYS A 527 2.95 6.12 16.27
CA LYS A 527 2.85 4.68 16.04
C LYS A 527 3.00 4.37 14.56
N GLU A 528 3.85 3.39 14.27
CA GLU A 528 3.97 2.77 12.96
C GLU A 528 2.87 1.71 12.80
N ILE A 529 2.18 1.75 11.67
CA ILE A 529 1.07 0.85 11.32
C ILE A 529 1.47 0.13 10.04
N ASN A 530 1.58 -1.20 10.13
CA ASN A 530 1.93 -2.08 9.02
C ASN A 530 0.69 -2.87 8.57
N ASN A 531 0.78 -3.58 7.44
CA ASN A 531 -0.35 -4.38 6.92
C ASN A 531 -0.87 -5.44 7.92
N ASP A 532 -0.02 -5.93 8.81
CA ASP A 532 -0.37 -6.96 9.81
C ASP A 532 -0.84 -6.37 11.16
N SER A 533 -0.81 -5.04 11.32
CA SER A 533 -1.21 -4.39 12.57
C SER A 533 -2.71 -4.57 12.82
N LYS A 534 -3.06 -5.25 13.92
CA LYS A 534 -4.46 -5.46 14.33
C LYS A 534 -4.91 -4.53 15.44
N THR A 535 -3.96 -4.10 16.27
CA THR A 535 -4.23 -3.27 17.45
C THR A 535 -3.17 -2.17 17.55
N ILE A 536 -3.61 -0.97 17.92
CA ILE A 536 -2.75 0.15 18.30
C ILE A 536 -2.84 0.33 19.81
N GLU A 537 -1.74 0.09 20.51
CA GLU A 537 -1.63 0.30 21.95
C GLU A 537 -1.26 1.75 22.25
N LEU A 538 -2.22 2.52 22.76
CA LEU A 538 -2.01 3.92 23.14
C LEU A 538 -1.58 4.01 24.62
N PRO A 539 -0.55 4.81 24.92
CA PRO A 539 0.06 4.85 26.25
C PRO A 539 -0.93 5.31 27.31
N GLY A 540 -0.78 4.74 28.50
CA GLY A 540 -1.62 5.10 29.63
C GLY A 540 -1.23 6.43 30.28
N TRP A 541 -2.19 7.09 30.91
CA TRP A 541 -1.94 8.26 31.77
C TRP A 541 -2.12 7.86 33.23
N GLY A 542 -1.31 8.41 34.14
CA GLY A 542 -1.35 7.98 35.53
C GLY A 542 -0.12 8.34 36.34
N ASN A 543 0.01 7.67 37.48
CA ASN A 543 1.14 7.77 38.39
C ASN A 543 1.47 6.36 38.92
N SER A 544 2.76 6.05 39.06
CA SER A 544 3.24 4.74 39.49
C SER A 544 2.94 4.42 40.94
N ASP A 545 2.88 5.44 41.79
CA ASP A 545 2.86 5.30 43.23
C ASP A 545 1.41 5.19 43.72
N GLU A 546 0.54 6.08 43.25
CA GLU A 546 -0.86 6.15 43.65
C GLU A 546 -1.84 6.45 42.51
N CYS A 547 -3.12 6.15 42.75
CA CYS A 547 -4.18 6.49 41.82
C CYS A 547 -4.49 7.99 41.86
N THR A 548 -4.37 8.65 40.72
CA THR A 548 -4.70 10.08 40.58
C THR A 548 -6.07 10.33 39.95
N TYR A 549 -6.85 9.28 39.69
CA TYR A 549 -8.17 9.37 39.06
C TYR A 549 -9.27 9.64 40.09
N LYS A 550 -10.22 10.51 39.73
CA LYS A 550 -11.42 10.78 40.55
C LYS A 550 -12.42 9.63 40.42
N ILE A 551 -13.28 9.44 41.42
CA ILE A 551 -14.43 8.54 41.29
C ILE A 551 -15.41 9.11 40.26
N GLY A 552 -15.90 8.28 39.35
CA GLY A 552 -16.93 8.64 38.38
C GLY A 552 -16.61 8.21 36.94
N GLU A 553 -17.41 8.70 36.00
CA GLU A 553 -17.25 8.45 34.56
C GLU A 553 -16.18 9.38 33.97
N HIS A 554 -15.15 8.78 33.39
CA HIS A 554 -14.09 9.44 32.63
C HIS A 554 -14.24 9.14 31.14
N ARG A 555 -13.49 9.88 30.32
CA ARG A 555 -13.43 9.67 28.87
C ARG A 555 -12.00 9.80 28.34
N ILE A 556 -11.60 8.88 27.48
CA ILE A 556 -10.41 9.01 26.64
C ILE A 556 -10.87 9.47 25.26
N GLU A 557 -10.28 10.55 24.76
CA GLU A 557 -10.47 11.00 23.38
C GLU A 557 -9.15 10.87 22.62
N VAL A 558 -9.24 10.31 21.42
CA VAL A 558 -8.11 10.08 20.52
C VAL A 558 -8.24 10.98 19.31
N TYR A 559 -7.20 11.76 19.07
CA TYR A 559 -7.13 12.73 18.00
C TYR A 559 -5.98 12.44 17.05
N VAL A 560 -6.18 12.72 15.77
CA VAL A 560 -5.15 12.78 14.73
C VAL A 560 -5.32 14.11 14.01
N ASP A 561 -4.27 14.93 13.94
CA ASP A 561 -4.29 16.26 13.33
C ASP A 561 -5.46 17.15 13.84
N GLU A 562 -5.68 17.24 15.16
CA GLU A 562 -6.82 17.92 15.80
C GLU A 562 -8.23 17.35 15.50
N TYR A 563 -8.35 16.29 14.70
CA TYR A 563 -9.63 15.64 14.40
C TYR A 563 -9.89 14.48 15.38
N LEU A 564 -11.07 14.45 16.01
CA LEU A 564 -11.46 13.38 16.93
C LEU A 564 -11.76 12.10 16.14
N ILE A 565 -10.87 11.12 16.20
CA ILE A 565 -11.05 9.85 15.48
C ILE A 565 -11.78 8.80 16.32
N HIS A 566 -11.70 8.89 17.64
CA HIS A 566 -12.30 7.91 18.55
C HIS A 566 -12.51 8.45 19.96
N SER A 567 -13.52 7.94 20.67
CA SER A 567 -13.73 8.24 22.08
C SER A 567 -14.25 7.03 22.85
N LYS A 568 -13.76 6.84 24.07
CA LYS A 568 -14.15 5.73 24.95
C LYS A 568 -14.37 6.22 26.37
N LYS A 569 -15.55 5.90 26.93
CA LYS A 569 -15.88 6.15 28.34
C LYS A 569 -15.48 4.98 29.22
N TYR A 570 -15.14 5.26 30.48
CA TYR A 570 -14.84 4.27 31.51
C TYR A 570 -15.16 4.82 32.90
N VAL A 571 -15.37 3.96 33.89
CA VAL A 571 -15.75 4.37 35.25
C VAL A 571 -14.67 3.92 36.22
N VAL A 572 -14.25 4.83 37.10
CA VAL A 572 -13.36 4.54 38.23
C VAL A 572 -14.18 4.60 39.52
N GLU A 573 -14.12 3.55 40.32
CA GLU A 573 -14.95 3.40 41.53
C GLU A 573 -14.11 3.06 42.77
N LEU A 574 -14.76 3.03 43.94
CA LEU A 574 -14.18 2.41 45.13
C LEU A 574 -14.35 0.89 45.03
N ALA A 575 -13.39 0.14 45.57
CA ALA A 575 -13.60 -1.29 45.72
C ALA A 575 -14.83 -1.53 46.62
N PRO A 576 -15.62 -2.60 46.38
CA PRO A 576 -16.79 -2.90 47.19
C PRO A 576 -16.52 -2.92 48.69
N SER A 577 -15.38 -3.49 49.13
CA SER A 577 -14.99 -3.50 50.54
C SER A 577 -14.73 -2.09 51.10
N GLU A 578 -14.03 -1.23 50.37
CA GLU A 578 -13.72 0.15 50.80
C GLU A 578 -14.99 0.99 50.91
N ARG A 579 -15.92 0.83 49.95
CA ARG A 579 -17.23 1.49 49.98
C ARG A 579 -18.00 1.05 51.23
N LEU A 580 -18.10 -0.25 51.48
CA LEU A 580 -18.80 -0.82 52.63
C LEU A 580 -18.15 -0.39 53.96
N GLN A 581 -16.82 -0.33 54.05
CA GLN A 581 -16.12 0.17 55.25
C GLN A 581 -16.46 1.63 55.56
N LYS A 582 -16.53 2.50 54.55
CA LYS A 582 -16.97 3.89 54.71
C LYS A 582 -18.43 3.98 55.17
N GLU A 583 -19.32 3.16 54.61
CA GLU A 583 -20.72 3.09 55.00
C GLU A 583 -20.89 2.59 56.44
N ILE A 584 -20.14 1.58 56.86
CA ILE A 584 -20.09 1.09 58.25
C ILE A 584 -19.61 2.21 59.17
N SER A 585 -18.52 2.88 58.85
CA SER A 585 -17.96 3.98 59.66
C SER A 585 -18.97 5.12 59.84
N SER A 586 -19.68 5.48 58.77
CA SER A 586 -20.78 6.46 58.81
C SER A 586 -21.95 5.99 59.66
N ALA A 587 -22.34 4.71 59.52
CA ALA A 587 -23.41 4.11 60.30
C ALA A 587 -23.07 4.02 61.80
N GLU A 588 -21.82 3.70 62.16
CA GLU A 588 -21.31 3.68 63.53
C GLU A 588 -21.26 5.09 64.14
N LYS A 589 -20.85 6.11 63.36
CA LYS A 589 -20.93 7.51 63.79
C LYS A 589 -22.36 7.93 64.10
N LYS A 590 -23.32 7.54 63.24
CA LYS A 590 -24.75 7.79 63.49
C LYS A 590 -25.26 7.08 64.74
N LEU A 591 -24.82 5.84 65.00
CA LEU A 591 -25.15 5.12 66.24
C LEU A 591 -24.64 5.88 67.48
N ARG A 592 -23.41 6.41 67.45
CA ARG A 592 -22.87 7.25 68.54
C ARG A 592 -23.72 8.50 68.78
N GLN A 593 -24.20 9.15 67.73
CA GLN A 593 -25.10 10.31 67.84
C GLN A 593 -26.45 9.93 68.48
N ILE A 594 -27.06 8.82 68.05
CA ILE A 594 -28.31 8.30 68.64
C ILE A 594 -28.11 8.02 70.15
N ASN A 595 -26.97 7.44 70.53
CA ASN A 595 -26.65 7.16 71.93
C ASN A 595 -26.51 8.43 72.78
N GLN A 596 -26.06 9.54 72.19
CA GLN A 596 -25.95 10.84 72.87
C GLN A 596 -27.24 11.66 72.84
N THR A 597 -28.22 11.26 72.02
CA THR A 597 -29.48 11.98 71.88
C THR A 597 -30.38 11.72 73.10
N ASN A 598 -30.94 12.80 73.64
CA ASN A 598 -31.99 12.76 74.65
C ASN A 598 -33.34 12.92 73.97
N TYR A 599 -34.13 11.85 73.95
CA TYR A 599 -35.44 11.85 73.31
C TYR A 599 -36.48 12.50 74.25
N LEU A 600 -37.43 13.23 73.68
CA LEU A 600 -38.49 13.91 74.40
C LEU A 600 -38.00 14.87 75.50
N GLU A 601 -36.77 15.40 75.39
CA GLU A 601 -36.15 16.22 76.44
C GLU A 601 -36.98 17.47 76.76
N ASN A 602 -37.51 18.13 75.73
CA ASN A 602 -38.31 19.34 75.89
C ASN A 602 -39.67 19.04 76.55
N GLU A 603 -40.32 17.95 76.15
CA GLU A 603 -41.60 17.48 76.67
C GLU A 603 -41.47 17.04 78.13
N ILE A 604 -40.39 16.31 78.46
CA ILE A 604 -40.07 15.92 79.84
C ILE A 604 -39.73 17.17 80.68
N ARG A 605 -38.95 18.11 80.15
CA ARG A 605 -38.63 19.37 80.84
C ARG A 605 -39.87 20.20 81.10
N PHE A 606 -40.76 20.33 80.11
CA PHE A 606 -42.02 21.04 80.26
C PHE A 606 -42.91 20.37 81.31
N ALA A 607 -43.06 19.04 81.25
CA ALA A 607 -43.84 18.29 82.24
C ALA A 607 -43.26 18.42 83.67
N ARG A 608 -41.92 18.51 83.82
CA ARG A 608 -41.25 18.79 85.10
C ARG A 608 -41.45 20.23 85.57
N ASN A 609 -41.50 21.20 84.67
CA ASN A 609 -41.82 22.59 85.02
C ASN A 609 -43.28 22.72 85.50
N GLU A 610 -44.22 22.07 84.80
CA GLU A 610 -45.62 21.97 85.25
C GLU A 610 -45.71 21.34 86.66
N MET A 611 -44.94 20.27 86.92
CA MET A 611 -44.86 19.66 88.25
C MET A 611 -44.40 20.66 89.33
N SER A 612 -43.40 21.49 89.03
CA SER A 612 -42.91 22.52 89.94
C SER A 612 -43.98 23.56 90.28
N GLU A 613 -44.76 23.99 89.28
CA GLU A 613 -45.87 24.94 89.50
C GLU A 613 -47.02 24.33 90.32
N ILE A 614 -47.38 23.07 90.07
CA ILE A 614 -48.37 22.33 90.88
C ILE A 614 -47.92 22.24 92.35
N GLN A 615 -46.62 22.06 92.60
CA GLN A 615 -46.06 21.99 93.96
C GLN A 615 -46.09 23.35 94.69
N LYS A 616 -45.80 24.45 93.98
CA LYS A 616 -45.74 25.83 94.54
C LYS A 616 -47.10 26.38 94.98
N PHE A 617 -48.19 26.03 94.30
CA PHE A 617 -49.51 26.58 94.61
C PHE A 617 -49.95 26.18 96.04
N LYS A 618 -50.08 27.17 96.95
CA LYS A 618 -50.35 26.98 98.38
C LYS A 618 -51.70 27.50 98.88
N LEU A 619 -52.40 28.36 98.13
CA LEU A 619 -53.37 29.25 98.80
C LEU A 619 -54.84 28.79 98.87
N PHE A 620 -55.34 27.83 98.08
CA PHE A 620 -56.79 27.53 98.05
C PHE A 620 -57.20 26.07 97.72
N ARG A 621 -56.37 25.05 97.97
CA ARG A 621 -56.71 23.64 97.60
C ARG A 621 -56.68 22.69 98.80
N GLY A 622 -57.63 21.74 98.85
CA GLY A 622 -57.64 20.65 99.82
C GLY A 622 -56.46 19.69 99.62
N SER A 623 -55.98 19.06 100.70
CA SER A 623 -54.76 18.23 100.68
C SER A 623 -54.85 17.03 99.72
N SER A 624 -56.02 16.41 99.57
CA SER A 624 -56.25 15.22 98.73
C SER A 624 -56.15 15.53 97.23
N GLU A 625 -56.80 16.60 96.76
CA GLU A 625 -56.83 16.98 95.33
C GLU A 625 -55.43 17.38 94.82
N LYS A 626 -54.64 18.04 95.67
CA LYS A 626 -53.24 18.36 95.37
C LYS A 626 -52.39 17.10 95.22
N GLN A 627 -52.61 16.10 96.08
CA GLN A 627 -51.88 14.82 95.99
C GLN A 627 -52.23 14.06 94.71
N GLU A 628 -53.50 14.03 94.31
CA GLU A 628 -53.94 13.39 93.05
C GLU A 628 -53.33 14.06 91.81
N GLN A 629 -53.28 15.40 91.76
CA GLN A 629 -52.64 16.14 90.66
C GLN A 629 -51.14 15.88 90.58
N ILE A 630 -50.44 15.83 91.72
CA ILE A 630 -49.01 15.47 91.78
C ILE A 630 -48.81 14.04 91.26
N GLN A 631 -49.62 13.07 91.71
CA GLN A 631 -49.52 11.69 91.24
C GLN A 631 -49.79 11.56 89.74
N SER A 632 -50.81 12.24 89.22
CA SER A 632 -51.15 12.24 87.79
C SER A 632 -50.04 12.85 86.93
N GLN A 633 -49.47 13.98 87.35
CA GLN A 633 -48.36 14.62 86.64
C GLN A 633 -47.08 13.80 86.73
N GLN A 634 -46.83 13.13 87.87
CA GLN A 634 -45.69 12.22 88.01
C GLN A 634 -45.83 11.04 87.04
N LYS A 635 -47.03 10.45 86.96
CA LYS A 635 -47.35 9.40 85.99
C LYS A 635 -47.12 9.85 84.54
N LYS A 636 -47.47 11.11 84.20
CA LYS A 636 -47.19 11.71 82.87
C LYS A 636 -45.69 11.84 82.61
N ILE A 637 -44.90 12.30 83.59
CA ILE A 637 -43.44 12.38 83.48
C ILE A 637 -42.83 10.99 83.31
N ASP A 638 -43.30 9.99 84.07
CA ASP A 638 -42.80 8.61 84.00
C ASP A 638 -43.13 7.98 82.64
N GLN A 639 -44.34 8.19 82.12
CA GLN A 639 -44.75 7.74 80.78
C GLN A 639 -43.91 8.39 79.67
N LEU A 640 -43.64 9.70 79.75
CA LEU A 640 -42.79 10.39 78.78
C LEU A 640 -41.34 9.91 78.86
N THR A 641 -40.83 9.68 80.07
CA THR A 641 -39.50 9.13 80.31
C THR A 641 -39.37 7.71 79.75
N GLU A 642 -40.39 6.87 79.93
CA GLU A 642 -40.39 5.50 79.38
C GLU A 642 -40.53 5.49 77.86
N LYS A 643 -41.39 6.34 77.28
CA LYS A 643 -41.47 6.53 75.82
C LYS A 643 -40.13 6.98 75.23
N SER A 644 -39.45 7.92 75.87
CA SER A 644 -38.10 8.38 75.49
C SER A 644 -37.09 7.22 75.45
N LYS A 645 -37.09 6.36 76.47
CA LYS A 645 -36.23 5.17 76.51
C LYS A 645 -36.58 4.16 75.41
N ILE A 646 -37.86 3.89 75.18
CA ILE A 646 -38.33 2.97 74.13
C ILE A 646 -37.91 3.48 72.75
N GLU A 647 -38.11 4.76 72.47
CA GLU A 647 -37.75 5.38 71.20
C GLU A 647 -36.24 5.34 70.96
N LYS A 648 -35.44 5.65 72.00
CA LYS A 648 -33.99 5.49 71.95
C LYS A 648 -33.56 4.05 71.65
N ARG A 649 -34.13 3.07 72.37
CA ARG A 649 -33.84 1.63 72.14
C ARG A 649 -34.22 1.18 70.72
N ARG A 650 -35.37 1.63 70.21
CA ARG A 650 -35.82 1.32 68.85
C ARG A 650 -34.85 1.84 67.79
N ASN A 651 -34.41 3.09 67.92
CA ASN A 651 -33.47 3.72 66.99
C ASN A 651 -32.07 3.07 67.06
N ILE A 652 -31.60 2.70 68.27
CA ILE A 652 -30.37 1.93 68.46
C ILE A 652 -30.47 0.59 67.72
N LYS A 653 -31.50 -0.20 68.00
CA LYS A 653 -31.67 -1.54 67.39
C LYS A 653 -31.73 -1.48 65.86
N SER A 654 -32.50 -0.53 65.31
CA SER A 654 -32.59 -0.36 63.86
C SER A 654 -31.24 0.00 63.22
N GLN A 655 -30.44 0.83 63.90
CA GLN A 655 -29.14 1.22 63.41
C GLN A 655 -28.09 0.09 63.57
N GLU A 656 -28.14 -0.70 64.64
CA GLU A 656 -27.32 -1.89 64.84
C GLU A 656 -27.60 -2.97 63.80
N GLU A 657 -28.87 -3.23 63.48
CA GLU A 657 -29.27 -4.14 62.40
C GLU A 657 -28.71 -3.70 61.05
N LYS A 658 -28.71 -2.39 60.77
CA LYS A 658 -28.09 -1.83 59.55
C LYS A 658 -26.58 -2.08 59.53
N ILE A 659 -25.88 -1.83 60.63
CA ILE A 659 -24.43 -2.08 60.74
C ILE A 659 -24.12 -3.57 60.56
N TYR A 660 -24.91 -4.46 61.17
CA TYR A 660 -24.75 -5.90 61.04
C TYR A 660 -24.88 -6.36 59.58
N LYS A 661 -25.90 -5.89 58.85
CA LYS A 661 -26.07 -6.19 57.41
C LYS A 661 -24.87 -5.74 56.59
N LEU A 662 -24.39 -4.51 56.81
CA LEU A 662 -23.22 -3.98 56.10
C LEU A 662 -21.94 -4.79 56.41
N LYS A 663 -21.75 -5.26 57.65
CA LYS A 663 -20.62 -6.12 58.03
C LYS A 663 -20.70 -7.51 57.39
N MET A 664 -21.92 -8.07 57.27
CA MET A 664 -22.15 -9.32 56.53
C MET A 664 -21.82 -9.15 55.04
N GLU A 665 -22.30 -8.09 54.40
CA GLU A 665 -21.97 -7.77 53.01
C GLU A 665 -20.45 -7.59 52.82
N LEU A 666 -19.77 -6.91 53.75
CA LEU A 666 -18.32 -6.73 53.70
C LEU A 666 -17.57 -8.07 53.77
N SER A 667 -18.04 -9.02 54.57
CA SER A 667 -17.41 -10.36 54.67
C SER A 667 -17.51 -11.17 53.37
N ALA A 668 -18.51 -10.89 52.54
CA ALA A 668 -18.72 -11.53 51.24
C ALA A 668 -18.16 -10.71 50.06
N ALA A 669 -17.76 -9.45 50.29
CA ALA A 669 -17.28 -8.56 49.25
C ALA A 669 -15.87 -8.99 48.77
N LYS A 670 -15.70 -9.08 47.44
CA LYS A 670 -14.38 -9.24 46.83
C LYS A 670 -13.64 -7.91 46.80
N TYR A 671 -12.31 -8.02 46.88
CA TYR A 671 -11.30 -6.97 46.89
C TYR A 671 -11.32 -6.10 48.12
#